data_AF-A0A327HEK6-F1
#
_entry.id   AF-A0A327HEK6-F1
#
_cell.length_a   1.000
_cell.length_b   1.000
_cell.length_c   1.000
_cell.angle_alpha   90.00
_cell.angle_beta   90.00
_cell.angle_gamma   90.00
#
_symmetry.space_group_name_H-M   'P 1'
#
loop_
_entity.id
_entity.type
_entity.pdbx_description
1 polymer ?
#
loop_
_entity_poly.entity_id
_entity_poly.type
_entity_poly.pdbx_seq_one_letter_code
_entity_poly.pdbx_strand_id
1 'polypeptide(L)'
;MFVEQSGGFGMRTIKPLILCAILLASCLPLTEVAADSEEVCCDSTTVELFLLGPASSGEMSPFEADLAEESEEKKISDAIAQQEEIASWEIDPSWPGAYPSSTWEFSIDYEVANAGGAQINASVEVAIGGDTFTGTTDQTNSFLAAGSGQLTIDVNVDAGSISSSSAITVTLSAQTVVFSVPGTDAGLTFSWGGIGDESSVTADIPIVSLRLEEPVSDGMEVYLSMIVASPFGQMTAAHANTLELRVNGAVVSGDPIVTSSGDYVRLTWTWVATTSGEQEISVEASIQIQSGTPVQSGLTTFIIQPFDDGNQGSGGFYPTEEPLRSDGAGSHLIVKMEMNLSTEDGWLTLERNIDLIIDGEIAYWMRWGMDNIGSDDPGLSLPLRIFNSGMVNDDDRQNRMIDDVERNEFESQMVNLAPTYMNDGMAIELEELIGSNIQDLERISFNVNLQGQKKVTPHPLTLSISTLEIVKENEKTVILRNFVKVQPTPIWSSYDMSIEIDTGMMASLTGASIKGEDSIDFSQRRTPFGESIDISVENLKPSATFYFEAMPSGDYLNAPLTLSTITFALIAGGIMFSMRLTRNKRRSALWIEMSLIPAVLLALFLGYPPFTVGAIAGISISIWIITAVASPRRKGNAAVASQVTYPVIECPACGTPNSITTDERPFRLPCTGCGRILKIVD
;
A
#
# COMPACT_ATOMS: atom_id res chain seq x y z
N MET A 1 -28.26 -55.28 -89.34
CA MET A 1 -27.05 -54.90 -90.11
C MET A 1 -25.94 -54.66 -89.08
N PHE A 2 -24.82 -55.32 -89.29
CA PHE A 2 -23.58 -55.47 -88.50
C PHE A 2 -23.17 -54.28 -87.59
N VAL A 3 -22.81 -54.52 -86.31
CA VAL A 3 -21.43 -54.68 -85.74
C VAL A 3 -20.57 -53.42 -85.95
N GLU A 4 -20.12 -52.71 -84.90
CA GLU A 4 -18.78 -52.92 -84.28
C GLU A 4 -18.61 -52.28 -82.87
N GLN A 5 -17.73 -52.89 -82.07
CA GLN A 5 -17.30 -52.59 -80.68
C GLN A 5 -16.40 -51.30 -80.64
N SER A 6 -15.97 -50.65 -79.55
CA SER A 6 -15.51 -51.07 -78.21
C SER A 6 -15.13 -49.85 -77.33
N GLY A 7 -15.21 -50.00 -75.99
CA GLY A 7 -14.51 -49.20 -74.96
C GLY A 7 -15.37 -48.14 -74.25
N GLY A 8 -15.66 -48.14 -72.95
CA GLY A 8 -15.15 -48.87 -71.79
C GLY A 8 -14.65 -47.89 -70.73
N PHE A 9 -15.52 -47.43 -69.82
CA PHE A 9 -15.34 -47.30 -68.35
C PHE A 9 -16.39 -46.37 -67.75
N GLY A 10 -17.17 -46.88 -66.78
CA GLY A 10 -18.25 -46.16 -66.12
C GLY A 10 -17.76 -45.19 -65.06
N MET A 11 -18.33 -43.98 -65.04
CA MET A 11 -18.28 -43.09 -63.88
C MET A 11 -19.40 -43.48 -62.92
N ARG A 12 -18.98 -44.15 -61.83
CA ARG A 12 -19.79 -44.47 -60.66
C ARG A 12 -20.15 -43.20 -59.88
N THR A 13 -21.39 -43.19 -59.42
CA THR A 13 -21.91 -42.61 -58.18
C THR A 13 -20.88 -42.45 -57.05
N ILE A 14 -20.23 -41.29 -56.94
CA ILE A 14 -19.28 -40.97 -55.84
C ILE A 14 -19.71 -39.74 -55.02
N LYS A 15 -20.76 -39.00 -55.43
CA LYS A 15 -21.12 -37.73 -54.77
C LYS A 15 -21.89 -37.82 -53.43
N PRO A 16 -22.78 -38.80 -53.14
CA PRO A 16 -23.51 -38.82 -51.88
C PRO A 16 -22.73 -39.47 -50.72
N LEU A 17 -21.79 -40.37 -51.01
CA LEU A 17 -21.03 -41.12 -49.99
C LEU A 17 -19.95 -40.26 -49.31
N ILE A 18 -19.33 -39.35 -50.06
CA ILE A 18 -18.35 -38.40 -49.51
C ILE A 18 -19.04 -37.37 -48.62
N LEU A 19 -20.24 -36.90 -49.00
CA LEU A 19 -21.00 -35.95 -48.20
C LEU A 19 -21.51 -36.57 -46.89
N CYS A 20 -21.96 -37.84 -46.94
CA CYS A 20 -22.28 -38.59 -45.72
C CYS A 20 -21.05 -38.87 -44.85
N ALA A 21 -19.87 -39.12 -45.43
CA ALA A 21 -18.63 -39.33 -44.67
C ALA A 21 -18.17 -38.05 -43.95
N ILE A 22 -18.31 -36.88 -44.58
CA ILE A 22 -17.99 -35.59 -43.95
C ILE A 22 -19.00 -35.28 -42.82
N LEU A 23 -20.29 -35.55 -43.03
CA LEU A 23 -21.32 -35.35 -42.00
C LEU A 23 -21.17 -36.31 -40.80
N LEU A 24 -20.72 -37.54 -41.04
CA LEU A 24 -20.41 -38.50 -39.99
C LEU A 24 -19.10 -38.15 -39.24
N ALA A 25 -18.13 -37.57 -39.93
CA ALA A 25 -16.90 -37.07 -39.30
C ALA A 25 -17.16 -35.83 -38.42
N SER A 26 -18.12 -34.98 -38.78
CA SER A 26 -18.56 -33.84 -37.93
C SER A 26 -19.42 -34.23 -36.73
N CYS A 27 -19.80 -35.51 -36.60
CA CYS A 27 -20.52 -36.04 -35.44
C CYS A 27 -19.61 -36.85 -34.49
N LEU A 28 -18.32 -36.95 -34.79
CA LEU A 28 -17.34 -37.39 -33.79
C LEU A 28 -17.20 -36.25 -32.78
N PRO A 29 -17.36 -36.50 -31.47
CA PRO A 29 -17.02 -35.49 -30.49
C PRO A 29 -15.55 -35.11 -30.73
N LEU A 30 -15.30 -33.85 -31.10
CA LEU A 30 -14.01 -33.24 -30.87
C LEU A 30 -13.85 -33.25 -29.35
N THR A 31 -13.10 -34.22 -28.84
CA THR A 31 -12.54 -34.10 -27.50
C THR A 31 -11.63 -32.88 -27.58
N GLU A 32 -12.02 -31.79 -26.91
CA GLU A 32 -11.01 -30.84 -26.46
C GLU A 32 -9.96 -31.67 -25.71
N VAL A 33 -8.71 -31.57 -26.15
CA VAL A 33 -7.59 -32.15 -25.42
C VAL A 33 -7.39 -31.24 -24.22
N ALA A 34 -8.19 -31.44 -23.17
CA ALA A 34 -7.79 -31.01 -21.84
C ALA A 34 -6.56 -31.86 -21.49
N ALA A 35 -5.45 -31.22 -21.16
CA ALA A 35 -4.30 -31.91 -20.59
C ALA A 35 -4.79 -32.72 -19.38
N ASP A 36 -4.35 -33.98 -19.28
CA ASP A 36 -4.70 -34.81 -18.12
C ASP A 36 -4.01 -34.18 -16.90
N SER A 37 -4.79 -33.78 -15.89
CA SER A 37 -4.27 -33.20 -14.66
C SER A 37 -4.17 -34.30 -13.60
N GLU A 38 -2.97 -34.48 -13.05
CA GLU A 38 -2.73 -35.50 -12.05
C GLU A 38 -2.78 -34.87 -10.66
N GLU A 39 -3.72 -35.33 -9.83
CA GLU A 39 -3.75 -34.98 -8.42
C GLU A 39 -2.60 -35.68 -7.69
N VAL A 40 -1.69 -34.88 -7.15
CA VAL A 40 -0.49 -35.39 -6.47
C VAL A 40 -0.58 -35.27 -4.94
N CYS A 41 -1.46 -34.41 -4.44
CA CYS A 41 -1.66 -34.08 -3.03
C CYS A 41 -3.08 -33.47 -2.89
N CYS A 42 -3.75 -33.43 -1.74
CA CYS A 42 -3.30 -33.66 -0.37
C CYS A 42 -4.38 -34.37 0.46
N ASP A 43 -3.97 -35.01 1.55
CA ASP A 43 -4.88 -35.56 2.55
C ASP A 43 -5.26 -34.48 3.59
N SER A 44 -6.00 -34.88 4.64
CA SER A 44 -6.29 -33.99 5.76
C SER A 44 -5.03 -33.56 6.50
N THR A 45 -5.07 -32.35 7.06
CA THR A 45 -4.00 -31.83 7.91
C THR A 45 -4.58 -31.02 9.06
N THR A 46 -3.85 -30.96 10.16
CA THR A 46 -4.16 -30.04 11.24
C THR A 46 -3.96 -28.60 10.76
N VAL A 47 -4.97 -27.77 10.94
CA VAL A 47 -5.02 -26.36 10.57
C VAL A 47 -5.73 -25.59 11.68
N GLU A 48 -5.22 -24.41 12.00
CA GLU A 48 -5.89 -23.44 12.84
C GLU A 48 -6.73 -22.52 11.95
N LEU A 49 -8.02 -22.40 12.24
CA LEU A 49 -8.94 -21.57 11.48
C LEU A 49 -9.38 -20.38 12.34
N PHE A 50 -8.96 -19.17 11.97
CA PHE A 50 -9.36 -17.94 12.61
C PHE A 50 -10.84 -17.67 12.37
N LEU A 51 -11.52 -17.20 13.41
CA LEU A 51 -12.93 -16.83 13.38
C LEU A 51 -13.03 -15.38 12.91
N LEU A 52 -13.73 -15.15 11.79
CA LEU A 52 -13.79 -13.85 11.12
C LEU A 52 -15.24 -13.39 10.93
N GLY A 53 -15.42 -12.08 10.75
CA GLY A 53 -16.70 -11.50 10.35
C GLY A 53 -17.79 -11.51 11.45
N PRO A 54 -18.98 -10.96 11.13
CA PRO A 54 -20.00 -10.68 12.11
C PRO A 54 -20.69 -11.96 12.61
N ALA A 55 -21.19 -11.94 13.85
CA ALA A 55 -21.71 -13.10 14.57
C ALA A 55 -22.75 -13.97 13.82
N SER A 56 -23.56 -13.37 12.93
CA SER A 56 -24.63 -14.07 12.19
C SER A 56 -24.22 -14.61 10.82
N SER A 57 -23.03 -14.27 10.34
CA SER A 57 -22.51 -14.67 9.03
C SER A 57 -20.99 -14.65 9.08
N GLY A 58 -20.43 -15.29 10.11
CA GLY A 58 -19.00 -15.38 10.30
C GLY A 58 -18.40 -16.37 9.31
N GLU A 59 -17.13 -16.17 8.98
CA GLU A 59 -16.34 -17.06 8.13
C GLU A 59 -15.16 -17.61 8.93
N MET A 60 -14.53 -18.67 8.43
CA MET A 60 -13.29 -19.19 9.01
C MET A 60 -12.19 -19.21 7.97
N SER A 61 -10.98 -18.79 8.33
CA SER A 61 -9.82 -18.76 7.42
C SER A 61 -8.55 -19.25 8.12
N PRO A 62 -7.65 -19.98 7.44
CA PRO A 62 -6.36 -20.34 8.00
C PRO A 62 -5.32 -19.20 7.92
N PHE A 63 -5.65 -18.04 7.36
CA PHE A 63 -4.69 -16.97 7.09
C PHE A 63 -4.78 -15.85 8.14
N GLU A 64 -3.69 -15.60 8.83
CA GLU A 64 -3.54 -14.48 9.78
C GLU A 64 -3.73 -13.12 9.07
N ALA A 65 -3.41 -13.06 7.78
CA ALA A 65 -3.57 -11.87 6.94
C ALA A 65 -5.04 -11.41 6.79
N ASP A 66 -6.01 -12.29 7.08
CA ASP A 66 -7.44 -11.96 7.03
C ASP A 66 -7.96 -11.32 8.32
N LEU A 67 -7.13 -11.25 9.38
CA LEU A 67 -7.49 -10.57 10.63
C LEU A 67 -7.60 -9.05 10.41
N ALA A 68 -8.67 -8.47 10.94
CA ALA A 68 -8.93 -7.04 10.87
C ALA A 68 -8.17 -6.26 11.95
N GLU A 69 -8.07 -4.94 11.78
CA GLU A 69 -7.52 -4.06 12.83
C GLU A 69 -8.48 -3.92 14.02
N GLU A 70 -9.79 -4.01 13.75
CA GLU A 70 -10.84 -3.98 14.77
C GLU A 70 -11.44 -5.38 14.94
N SER A 71 -11.65 -5.78 16.19
CA SER A 71 -12.27 -7.06 16.53
C SER A 71 -13.79 -6.96 16.48
N GLU A 72 -14.42 -8.06 16.12
CA GLU A 72 -15.86 -8.26 16.28
C GLU A 72 -16.14 -8.58 17.75
N GLU A 73 -17.23 -8.02 18.29
CA GLU A 73 -17.57 -8.18 19.70
C GLU A 73 -19.04 -8.58 19.92
N LYS A 74 -19.25 -9.50 20.86
CA LYS A 74 -20.59 -9.82 21.38
C LYS A 74 -20.63 -9.68 22.89
N LYS A 75 -21.38 -8.68 23.36
CA LYS A 75 -21.57 -8.40 24.80
C LYS A 75 -22.86 -9.01 25.35
N ILE A 76 -22.71 -9.70 26.48
CA ILE A 76 -23.78 -10.22 27.35
C ILE A 76 -23.81 -9.36 28.61
N SER A 77 -24.85 -8.54 28.78
CA SER A 77 -25.02 -7.66 29.93
C SER A 77 -25.91 -8.25 31.04
N ASP A 78 -26.74 -9.23 30.71
CA ASP A 78 -27.67 -9.85 31.64
C ASP A 78 -27.35 -11.33 31.84
N ALA A 79 -27.75 -11.88 32.98
CA ALA A 79 -27.62 -13.31 33.22
C ALA A 79 -28.46 -14.10 32.20
N ILE A 80 -27.81 -14.99 31.46
CA ILE A 80 -28.46 -15.87 30.50
C ILE A 80 -29.04 -17.07 31.26
N ALA A 81 -30.36 -17.25 31.18
CA ALA A 81 -31.09 -18.36 31.81
C ALA A 81 -31.65 -19.38 30.80
N GLN A 82 -31.50 -19.11 29.50
CA GLN A 82 -31.91 -19.96 28.37
C GLN A 82 -30.85 -19.84 27.27
N GLN A 83 -30.66 -20.89 26.48
CA GLN A 83 -29.63 -20.91 25.44
C GLN A 83 -29.70 -19.69 24.52
N GLU A 84 -28.57 -19.00 24.38
CA GLU A 84 -28.34 -17.91 23.45
C GLU A 84 -27.16 -18.26 22.54
N GLU A 85 -27.36 -18.09 21.24
CA GLU A 85 -26.30 -18.20 20.24
C GLU A 85 -25.43 -16.94 20.29
N ILE A 86 -24.12 -17.14 20.42
CA ILE A 86 -23.14 -16.05 20.49
C ILE A 86 -22.74 -15.64 19.09
N ALA A 87 -22.27 -16.60 18.30
CA ALA A 87 -21.85 -16.44 16.92
C ALA A 87 -21.77 -17.81 16.21
N SER A 88 -21.83 -17.77 14.88
CA SER A 88 -21.64 -18.93 14.00
C SER A 88 -20.71 -18.57 12.85
N TRP A 89 -19.77 -19.46 12.56
CA TRP A 89 -18.77 -19.31 11.50
C TRP A 89 -18.80 -20.49 10.54
N GLU A 90 -18.54 -20.25 9.27
CA GLU A 90 -18.71 -21.25 8.21
C GLU A 90 -17.57 -21.22 7.17
N ILE A 91 -17.26 -22.40 6.62
CA ILE A 91 -16.52 -22.55 5.35
C ILE A 91 -17.50 -23.17 4.35
N ASP A 92 -17.96 -22.38 3.38
CA ASP A 92 -18.88 -22.81 2.32
C ASP A 92 -18.42 -22.30 0.93
N PRO A 93 -18.16 -23.20 -0.04
CA PRO A 93 -18.11 -24.66 0.10
C PRO A 93 -16.85 -25.12 0.84
N SER A 94 -16.94 -26.19 1.62
CA SER A 94 -15.77 -26.86 2.18
C SER A 94 -15.08 -27.77 1.16
N TRP A 95 -13.80 -28.05 1.38
CA TRP A 95 -13.03 -28.93 0.49
C TRP A 95 -13.43 -30.40 0.68
N PRO A 96 -13.77 -31.14 -0.39
CA PRO A 96 -14.13 -32.54 -0.26
C PRO A 96 -12.92 -33.41 0.11
N GLY A 97 -13.16 -34.44 0.92
CA GLY A 97 -12.12 -35.39 1.30
C GLY A 97 -12.44 -36.12 2.60
N ALA A 98 -11.63 -37.12 2.93
CA ALA A 98 -11.73 -37.82 4.21
C ALA A 98 -11.05 -37.01 5.32
N TYR A 99 -11.59 -37.09 6.54
CA TYR A 99 -10.95 -36.53 7.74
C TYR A 99 -10.92 -37.58 8.86
N PRO A 100 -9.85 -37.62 9.68
CA PRO A 100 -9.69 -38.60 10.74
C PRO A 100 -10.52 -38.22 11.97
N SER A 101 -10.62 -39.16 12.92
CA SER A 101 -11.16 -38.82 14.24
C SER A 101 -10.09 -38.04 15.01
N SER A 102 -10.47 -36.88 15.53
CA SER A 102 -9.60 -35.98 16.27
C SER A 102 -10.40 -35.15 17.28
N THR A 103 -9.70 -34.51 18.21
CA THR A 103 -10.30 -33.53 19.12
C THR A 103 -9.99 -32.15 18.57
N TRP A 104 -11.03 -31.40 18.20
CA TRP A 104 -10.91 -30.01 17.76
C TRP A 104 -10.94 -29.11 18.97
N GLU A 105 -10.05 -28.14 19.02
CA GLU A 105 -9.95 -27.18 20.11
C GLU A 105 -10.52 -25.84 19.62
N PHE A 106 -11.66 -25.43 20.18
CA PHE A 106 -12.23 -24.10 19.96
C PHE A 106 -11.71 -23.14 21.02
N SER A 107 -11.25 -21.96 20.61
CA SER A 107 -10.68 -20.95 21.49
C SER A 107 -11.27 -19.58 21.16
N ILE A 108 -11.85 -18.90 22.17
CA ILE A 108 -12.39 -17.55 22.00
C ILE A 108 -11.96 -16.61 23.12
N ASP A 109 -11.54 -15.42 22.75
CA ASP A 109 -11.15 -14.38 23.70
C ASP A 109 -12.38 -13.74 24.34
N TYR A 110 -12.23 -13.35 25.60
CA TYR A 110 -13.31 -12.74 26.37
C TYR A 110 -12.79 -11.66 27.32
N GLU A 111 -13.68 -10.72 27.67
CA GLU A 111 -13.49 -9.77 28.76
C GLU A 111 -14.69 -9.79 29.73
N VAL A 112 -14.42 -9.97 31.03
CA VAL A 112 -15.42 -9.80 32.10
C VAL A 112 -15.23 -8.44 32.77
N ALA A 113 -16.19 -7.54 32.56
CA ALA A 113 -16.20 -6.20 33.13
C ALA A 113 -17.17 -6.08 34.33
N ASN A 114 -16.79 -5.25 35.32
CA ASN A 114 -17.61 -4.88 36.49
C ASN A 114 -18.21 -6.07 37.29
N ALA A 115 -17.55 -7.23 37.28
CA ALA A 115 -17.89 -8.39 38.11
C ALA A 115 -16.61 -9.04 38.66
N GLY A 116 -16.73 -9.83 39.71
CA GLY A 116 -15.62 -10.66 40.23
C GLY A 116 -15.28 -11.88 39.37
N GLY A 117 -16.03 -12.08 38.27
CA GLY A 117 -15.95 -13.20 37.33
C GLY A 117 -17.34 -13.60 36.82
N ALA A 118 -17.41 -14.54 35.90
CA ALA A 118 -18.66 -15.09 35.37
C ALA A 118 -18.61 -16.62 35.36
N GLN A 119 -19.62 -17.29 35.91
CA GLN A 119 -19.82 -18.72 35.66
C GLN A 119 -20.54 -18.88 34.34
N ILE A 120 -19.97 -19.73 33.47
CA ILE A 120 -20.51 -20.00 32.14
C ILE A 120 -20.71 -21.50 31.96
N ASN A 121 -21.81 -21.85 31.30
CA ASN A 121 -22.00 -23.16 30.68
C ASN A 121 -22.21 -22.88 29.19
N ALA A 122 -21.21 -23.18 28.38
CA ALA A 122 -21.26 -22.97 26.94
C ALA A 122 -21.04 -24.29 26.19
N SER A 123 -21.52 -24.34 24.96
CA SER A 123 -21.34 -25.45 24.05
C SER A 123 -20.91 -24.95 22.68
N VAL A 124 -20.00 -25.69 22.06
CA VAL A 124 -19.57 -25.48 20.67
C VAL A 124 -20.13 -26.64 19.86
N GLU A 125 -20.89 -26.30 18.83
CA GLU A 125 -21.41 -27.25 17.86
C GLU A 125 -20.58 -27.17 16.57
N VAL A 126 -20.09 -28.32 16.09
CA VAL A 126 -19.38 -28.46 14.83
C VAL A 126 -20.23 -29.32 13.90
N ALA A 127 -20.68 -28.75 12.79
CA ALA A 127 -21.45 -29.44 11.77
C ALA A 127 -20.60 -29.69 10.53
N ILE A 128 -20.51 -30.94 10.08
CA ILE A 128 -19.74 -31.35 8.90
C ILE A 128 -20.61 -32.27 8.04
N GLY A 129 -20.98 -31.85 6.83
CA GLY A 129 -21.64 -32.75 5.86
C GLY A 129 -22.95 -33.39 6.33
N GLY A 130 -23.62 -32.80 7.34
CA GLY A 130 -24.86 -33.31 7.95
C GLY A 130 -24.68 -34.06 9.27
N ASP A 131 -23.45 -34.35 9.68
CA ASP A 131 -23.12 -34.84 11.03
C ASP A 131 -22.85 -33.66 11.96
N THR A 132 -23.18 -33.83 13.25
CA THR A 132 -23.07 -32.78 14.26
C THR A 132 -22.36 -33.30 15.49
N PHE A 133 -21.32 -32.59 15.92
CA PHE A 133 -20.52 -32.89 17.10
C PHE A 133 -20.63 -31.73 18.09
N THR A 134 -20.67 -32.02 19.39
CA THR A 134 -20.86 -30.98 20.41
C THR A 134 -19.84 -31.13 21.54
N GLY A 135 -19.07 -30.07 21.77
CA GLY A 135 -18.25 -29.89 22.97
C GLY A 135 -18.96 -29.01 23.98
N THR A 136 -18.64 -29.15 25.27
CA THR A 136 -19.19 -28.32 26.35
C THR A 136 -18.09 -27.92 27.31
N THR A 137 -18.22 -26.73 27.91
CA THR A 137 -17.29 -26.26 28.96
C THR A 137 -17.11 -27.28 30.07
N ASP A 138 -15.85 -27.60 30.38
CA ASP A 138 -15.50 -28.50 31.46
C ASP A 138 -15.46 -27.76 32.83
N GLN A 139 -15.08 -28.47 33.90
CA GLN A 139 -15.00 -27.84 35.24
C GLN A 139 -13.95 -26.73 35.34
N THR A 140 -12.95 -26.74 34.46
CA THR A 140 -11.82 -25.81 34.48
C THR A 140 -12.18 -24.50 33.78
N ASN A 141 -12.98 -24.58 32.70
CA ASN A 141 -13.41 -23.44 31.89
C ASN A 141 -14.83 -22.94 32.22
N SER A 142 -15.46 -23.50 33.25
CA SER A 142 -16.80 -23.08 33.74
C SER A 142 -16.80 -21.76 34.53
N PHE A 143 -15.64 -21.20 34.88
CA PHE A 143 -15.51 -19.90 35.56
C PHE A 143 -14.52 -19.00 34.83
N LEU A 144 -15.03 -17.90 34.29
CA LEU A 144 -14.27 -16.84 33.64
C LEU A 144 -13.86 -15.80 34.68
N ALA A 145 -12.55 -15.58 34.83
CA ALA A 145 -12.02 -14.58 35.75
C ALA A 145 -12.35 -13.15 35.28
N ALA A 146 -12.34 -12.19 36.21
CA ALA A 146 -12.47 -10.77 35.88
C ALA A 146 -11.30 -10.27 35.00
N GLY A 147 -11.58 -9.36 34.06
CA GLY A 147 -10.62 -8.91 33.05
C GLY A 147 -10.63 -9.80 31.80
N SER A 148 -9.57 -9.72 31.01
CA SER A 148 -9.42 -10.47 29.76
C SER A 148 -8.87 -11.88 29.97
N GLY A 149 -9.31 -12.83 29.16
CA GLY A 149 -8.84 -14.21 29.14
C GLY A 149 -9.36 -14.94 27.91
N GLN A 150 -9.14 -16.26 27.87
CA GLN A 150 -9.53 -17.10 26.75
C GLN A 150 -10.37 -18.28 27.23
N LEU A 151 -11.45 -18.58 26.51
CA LEU A 151 -12.36 -19.69 26.75
C LEU A 151 -12.06 -20.80 25.73
N THR A 152 -11.64 -21.97 26.22
CA THR A 152 -11.33 -23.13 25.39
C THR A 152 -12.38 -24.24 25.55
N ILE A 153 -12.84 -24.85 24.46
CA ILE A 153 -13.80 -25.96 24.46
C ILE A 153 -13.35 -27.03 23.47
N ASP A 154 -13.14 -28.25 23.98
CA ASP A 154 -12.80 -29.41 23.18
C ASP A 154 -14.05 -30.06 22.57
N VAL A 155 -14.00 -30.34 21.26
CA VAL A 155 -15.05 -31.05 20.52
C VAL A 155 -14.46 -32.35 19.96
N ASN A 156 -14.99 -33.50 20.36
CA ASN A 156 -14.56 -34.78 19.79
C ASN A 156 -15.29 -35.03 18.47
N VAL A 157 -14.52 -35.07 17.38
CA VAL A 157 -15.01 -35.28 16.02
C VAL A 157 -14.65 -36.71 15.59
N ASP A 158 -15.65 -37.47 15.15
CA ASP A 158 -15.43 -38.82 14.62
C ASP A 158 -14.97 -38.76 13.16
N ALA A 159 -14.25 -39.78 12.71
CA ALA A 159 -13.77 -39.84 11.32
C ALA A 159 -14.94 -39.87 10.32
N GLY A 160 -14.79 -39.14 9.21
CA GLY A 160 -15.84 -39.02 8.21
C GLY A 160 -15.31 -38.57 6.84
N SER A 161 -16.21 -38.03 6.02
CA SER A 161 -15.87 -37.48 4.71
C SER A 161 -16.72 -36.27 4.37
N ILE A 162 -16.09 -35.22 3.86
CA ILE A 162 -16.70 -34.00 3.37
C ILE A 162 -17.09 -34.19 1.90
N SER A 163 -18.30 -33.73 1.54
CA SER A 163 -18.79 -33.73 0.16
C SER A 163 -18.50 -32.40 -0.52
N SER A 164 -18.46 -32.37 -1.86
CA SER A 164 -18.11 -31.16 -2.63
C SER A 164 -19.12 -30.00 -2.53
N SER A 165 -20.23 -30.17 -1.81
CA SER A 165 -21.26 -29.14 -1.60
C SER A 165 -21.67 -29.01 -0.13
N SER A 166 -20.89 -29.57 0.79
CA SER A 166 -21.13 -29.39 2.22
C SER A 166 -20.36 -28.19 2.73
N ALA A 167 -20.91 -27.56 3.76
CA ALA A 167 -20.19 -26.60 4.56
C ALA A 167 -19.67 -27.23 5.85
N ILE A 168 -18.69 -26.58 6.46
CA ILE A 168 -18.26 -26.81 7.83
C ILE A 168 -18.72 -25.61 8.65
N THR A 169 -19.56 -25.83 9.64
CA THR A 169 -20.10 -24.76 10.49
C THR A 169 -19.67 -24.98 11.93
N VAL A 170 -19.20 -23.92 12.60
CA VAL A 170 -18.88 -23.89 14.03
C VAL A 170 -19.76 -22.86 14.71
N THR A 171 -20.53 -23.27 15.70
CA THR A 171 -21.49 -22.40 16.40
C THR A 171 -21.22 -22.40 17.91
N LEU A 172 -20.98 -21.22 18.48
CA LEU A 172 -20.84 -21.04 19.92
C LEU A 172 -22.19 -20.65 20.54
N SER A 173 -22.62 -21.39 21.55
CA SER A 173 -23.83 -21.11 22.32
C SER A 173 -23.55 -21.04 23.81
N ALA A 174 -24.10 -20.04 24.50
CA ALA A 174 -24.10 -19.95 25.95
C ALA A 174 -25.44 -20.48 26.49
N GLN A 175 -25.40 -21.57 27.28
CA GLN A 175 -26.58 -22.13 27.93
C GLN A 175 -26.97 -21.35 29.18
N THR A 176 -25.97 -21.01 30.00
CA THR A 176 -26.16 -20.16 31.19
C THR A 176 -24.96 -19.27 31.43
N VAL A 177 -25.20 -18.01 31.82
CA VAL A 177 -24.16 -17.08 32.28
C VAL A 177 -24.60 -16.45 33.59
N VAL A 178 -23.78 -16.56 34.63
CA VAL A 178 -24.07 -16.02 35.96
C VAL A 178 -22.88 -15.23 36.48
N PHE A 179 -23.05 -13.91 36.63
CA PHE A 179 -22.02 -13.03 37.17
C PHE A 179 -21.79 -13.23 38.67
N SER A 180 -20.53 -13.30 39.08
CA SER A 180 -20.11 -13.36 40.47
C SER A 180 -19.88 -11.95 40.99
N VAL A 181 -20.61 -11.55 42.03
CA VAL A 181 -20.52 -10.20 42.63
C VAL A 181 -20.68 -9.09 41.57
N PRO A 182 -21.80 -9.06 40.83
CA PRO A 182 -21.99 -8.06 39.78
C PRO A 182 -22.09 -6.65 40.36
N GLY A 183 -21.29 -5.73 39.81
CA GLY A 183 -21.45 -4.29 39.98
C GLY A 183 -22.49 -3.71 39.03
N THR A 184 -22.56 -2.39 38.97
CA THR A 184 -23.33 -1.69 37.94
C THR A 184 -22.70 -1.97 36.58
N ASP A 185 -23.50 -2.33 35.58
CA ASP A 185 -23.05 -2.62 34.21
C ASP A 185 -22.04 -3.78 34.11
N ALA A 186 -22.25 -4.84 34.90
CA ALA A 186 -21.56 -6.12 34.72
C ALA A 186 -21.78 -6.65 33.30
N GLY A 187 -20.74 -7.19 32.68
CA GLY A 187 -20.86 -7.75 31.34
C GLY A 187 -19.74 -8.72 30.99
N LEU A 188 -20.05 -9.65 30.10
CA LEU A 188 -19.11 -10.56 29.46
C LEU A 188 -19.10 -10.22 27.97
N THR A 189 -17.96 -9.84 27.43
CA THR A 189 -17.78 -9.60 25.99
C THR A 189 -16.93 -10.73 25.43
N PHE A 190 -17.35 -11.32 24.31
CA PHE A 190 -16.51 -12.17 23.48
C PHE A 190 -15.95 -11.36 22.31
N SER A 191 -14.69 -11.58 21.96
CA SER A 191 -14.01 -10.88 20.86
C SER A 191 -13.38 -11.87 19.89
N TRP A 192 -13.39 -11.58 18.58
CA TRP A 192 -12.74 -12.38 17.54
C TRP A 192 -12.41 -11.56 16.30
N GLY A 193 -11.60 -12.12 15.39
CA GLY A 193 -11.37 -11.60 14.04
C GLY A 193 -10.44 -10.40 13.94
N GLY A 194 -9.95 -9.88 15.06
CA GLY A 194 -8.97 -8.81 15.10
C GLY A 194 -7.56 -9.30 15.41
N ILE A 195 -6.53 -8.55 15.00
CA ILE A 195 -5.10 -8.84 15.28
C ILE A 195 -4.80 -8.93 16.79
N GLY A 196 -5.66 -8.35 17.64
CA GLY A 196 -5.55 -8.45 19.10
C GLY A 196 -6.37 -9.58 19.74
N ASP A 197 -7.27 -10.21 18.99
CA ASP A 197 -8.26 -11.20 19.44
C ASP A 197 -8.32 -12.36 18.44
N GLU A 198 -7.25 -13.15 18.39
CA GLU A 198 -7.00 -14.25 17.44
C GLU A 198 -7.80 -15.52 17.78
N SER A 199 -9.10 -15.36 18.03
CA SER A 199 -9.98 -16.49 18.32
C SER A 199 -10.05 -17.46 17.14
N SER A 200 -9.97 -18.76 17.42
CA SER A 200 -9.73 -19.78 16.40
C SER A 200 -10.36 -21.13 16.74
N VAL A 201 -10.42 -22.01 15.75
CA VAL A 201 -10.68 -23.44 15.93
C VAL A 201 -9.58 -24.26 15.27
N THR A 202 -8.94 -25.12 16.04
CA THR A 202 -7.97 -26.08 15.50
C THR A 202 -8.71 -27.33 15.00
N ALA A 203 -8.63 -27.59 13.69
CA ALA A 203 -9.33 -28.69 13.02
C ALA A 203 -8.35 -29.59 12.25
N ASP A 204 -8.71 -30.86 12.04
CA ASP A 204 -7.98 -31.78 11.13
C ASP A 204 -8.88 -32.12 9.95
N ILE A 205 -8.70 -31.37 8.85
CA ILE A 205 -9.57 -31.42 7.67
C ILE A 205 -8.75 -31.27 6.38
N PRO A 206 -9.24 -31.80 5.25
CA PRO A 206 -8.68 -31.49 3.95
C PRO A 206 -9.07 -30.05 3.57
N ILE A 207 -8.11 -29.25 3.10
CA ILE A 207 -8.31 -27.84 2.71
C ILE A 207 -7.67 -27.47 1.39
N VAL A 208 -6.83 -28.35 0.83
CA VAL A 208 -6.12 -28.08 -0.42
C VAL A 208 -5.88 -29.37 -1.19
N SER A 209 -5.92 -29.28 -2.51
CA SER A 209 -5.45 -30.30 -3.45
C SER A 209 -4.48 -29.66 -4.44
N LEU A 210 -3.34 -30.30 -4.66
CA LEU A 210 -2.36 -29.90 -5.65
C LEU A 210 -2.47 -30.83 -6.85
N ARG A 211 -2.63 -30.24 -8.03
CA ARG A 211 -2.75 -30.99 -9.29
C ARG A 211 -1.70 -30.50 -10.27
N LEU A 212 -0.91 -31.40 -10.81
CA LEU A 212 0.10 -31.10 -11.81
C LEU A 212 -0.45 -31.39 -13.19
N GLU A 213 -0.31 -30.43 -14.11
CA GLU A 213 -0.65 -30.62 -15.52
C GLU A 213 0.58 -31.10 -16.31
N GLU A 214 0.32 -31.72 -17.46
CA GLU A 214 1.36 -32.14 -18.37
C GLU A 214 2.24 -30.93 -18.80
N PRO A 215 3.57 -30.99 -18.61
CA PRO A 215 4.45 -29.87 -18.93
C PRO A 215 4.48 -29.55 -20.42
N VAL A 216 4.52 -28.26 -20.76
CA VAL A 216 4.60 -27.80 -22.15
C VAL A 216 6.01 -27.31 -22.46
N SER A 217 6.69 -27.93 -23.42
CA SER A 217 8.03 -27.50 -23.86
C SER A 217 7.96 -26.52 -25.03
N ASP A 218 8.63 -25.38 -24.90
CA ASP A 218 8.86 -24.37 -25.95
C ASP A 218 10.36 -24.12 -26.09
N GLY A 219 10.96 -24.71 -27.13
CA GLY A 219 12.41 -24.78 -27.25
C GLY A 219 13.04 -25.52 -26.06
N MET A 220 13.93 -24.83 -25.33
CA MET A 220 14.57 -25.34 -24.11
C MET A 220 13.83 -24.97 -22.83
N GLU A 221 12.82 -24.09 -22.91
CA GLU A 221 11.96 -23.72 -21.78
C GLU A 221 10.84 -24.76 -21.64
N VAL A 222 10.55 -25.15 -20.40
CA VAL A 222 9.48 -26.08 -20.05
C VAL A 222 8.59 -25.40 -19.04
N TYR A 223 7.32 -25.26 -19.38
CA TYR A 223 6.30 -24.66 -18.53
C TYR A 223 5.67 -25.74 -17.67
N LEU A 224 5.75 -25.54 -16.36
CA LEU A 224 5.27 -26.47 -15.34
C LEU A 224 4.11 -25.82 -14.62
N SER A 225 2.90 -26.34 -14.85
CA SER A 225 1.67 -25.80 -14.28
C SER A 225 1.18 -26.64 -13.11
N MET A 226 0.88 -25.96 -12.01
CA MET A 226 0.27 -26.54 -10.81
C MET A 226 -1.04 -25.81 -10.51
N ILE A 227 -2.11 -26.56 -10.35
CA ILE A 227 -3.38 -26.03 -9.86
C ILE A 227 -3.41 -26.20 -8.34
N VAL A 228 -3.57 -25.08 -7.64
CA VAL A 228 -3.85 -25.04 -6.19
C VAL A 228 -5.35 -24.92 -6.03
N ALA A 229 -5.98 -26.02 -5.66
CA ALA A 229 -7.43 -26.09 -5.51
C ALA A 229 -7.79 -26.08 -4.02
N SER A 230 -8.53 -25.06 -3.60
CA SER A 230 -8.84 -24.77 -2.19
C SER A 230 -10.14 -23.96 -2.11
N PRO A 231 -10.90 -24.06 -1.01
CA PRO A 231 -12.10 -23.24 -0.81
C PRO A 231 -11.75 -21.75 -0.63
N PHE A 232 -10.48 -21.42 -0.33
CA PHE A 232 -10.02 -20.05 -0.16
C PHE A 232 -9.41 -19.43 -1.43
N GLY A 233 -9.49 -20.13 -2.58
CA GLY A 233 -9.06 -19.63 -3.88
C GLY A 233 -7.61 -19.11 -3.90
N GLN A 234 -7.41 -17.88 -4.38
CA GLN A 234 -6.10 -17.23 -4.53
C GLN A 234 -5.36 -17.05 -3.21
N MET A 235 -6.09 -16.84 -2.10
CA MET A 235 -5.48 -16.63 -0.80
C MET A 235 -4.61 -17.82 -0.36
N THR A 236 -4.94 -19.03 -0.79
CA THR A 236 -4.14 -20.22 -0.49
C THR A 236 -2.76 -20.20 -1.12
N ALA A 237 -2.66 -19.71 -2.35
CA ALA A 237 -1.36 -19.61 -3.02
C ALA A 237 -0.52 -18.46 -2.45
N ALA A 238 -1.15 -17.31 -2.18
CA ALA A 238 -0.48 -16.12 -1.67
C ALA A 238 0.00 -16.23 -0.22
N HIS A 239 -0.82 -16.82 0.67
CA HIS A 239 -0.58 -16.79 2.12
C HIS A 239 -0.17 -18.14 2.69
N ALA A 240 0.10 -19.14 1.85
CA ALA A 240 0.76 -20.37 2.30
C ALA A 240 2.14 -20.03 2.86
N ASN A 241 2.46 -20.55 4.04
CA ASN A 241 3.78 -20.44 4.64
C ASN A 241 4.92 -20.89 3.69
N THR A 242 4.68 -21.96 2.92
CA THR A 242 5.56 -22.35 1.82
C THR A 242 4.77 -22.94 0.66
N LEU A 243 5.13 -22.58 -0.57
CA LEU A 243 4.66 -23.21 -1.80
C LEU A 243 5.85 -23.40 -2.74
N GLU A 244 6.24 -24.65 -3.01
CA GLU A 244 7.43 -24.96 -3.80
C GLU A 244 7.13 -25.97 -4.91
N LEU A 245 7.78 -25.77 -6.06
CA LEU A 245 7.85 -26.74 -7.15
C LEU A 245 9.30 -27.18 -7.35
N ARG A 246 9.54 -28.49 -7.44
CA ARG A 246 10.87 -29.08 -7.64
C ARG A 246 10.88 -29.95 -8.89
N VAL A 247 11.94 -29.82 -9.69
CA VAL A 247 12.23 -30.68 -10.84
C VAL A 247 13.49 -31.46 -10.56
N ASN A 248 13.41 -32.79 -10.58
CA ASN A 248 14.51 -33.71 -10.29
C ASN A 248 15.21 -33.40 -8.94
N GLY A 249 14.42 -33.00 -7.93
CA GLY A 249 14.87 -32.65 -6.59
C GLY A 249 15.45 -31.22 -6.44
N ALA A 250 15.53 -30.45 -7.53
CA ALA A 250 15.96 -29.04 -7.50
C ALA A 250 14.75 -28.10 -7.56
N VAL A 251 14.72 -27.09 -6.68
CA VAL A 251 13.67 -26.06 -6.67
C VAL A 251 13.69 -25.28 -7.97
N VAL A 252 12.52 -25.07 -8.57
CA VAL A 252 12.36 -24.18 -9.72
C VAL A 252 12.34 -22.74 -9.21
N SER A 253 13.26 -21.93 -9.71
CA SER A 253 13.42 -20.53 -9.29
C SER A 253 12.53 -19.59 -10.10
N GLY A 254 12.11 -18.49 -9.47
CA GLY A 254 11.34 -17.43 -10.08
C GLY A 254 9.86 -17.51 -9.72
N ASP A 255 9.18 -16.37 -9.81
CA ASP A 255 7.77 -16.25 -9.46
C ASP A 255 6.91 -16.87 -10.58
N PRO A 256 5.92 -17.69 -10.24
CA PRO A 256 5.03 -18.28 -11.22
C PRO A 256 4.12 -17.23 -11.86
N ILE A 257 3.75 -17.46 -13.12
CA ILE A 257 2.63 -16.72 -13.72
C ILE A 257 1.32 -17.34 -13.25
N VAL A 258 0.41 -16.49 -12.78
CA VAL A 258 -0.85 -16.88 -12.18
C VAL A 258 -1.98 -16.72 -13.20
N THR A 259 -2.76 -17.78 -13.45
CA THR A 259 -3.98 -17.74 -14.28
C THR A 259 -5.17 -18.39 -13.56
N SER A 260 -6.38 -18.08 -14.02
CA SER A 260 -7.59 -18.72 -13.48
C SER A 260 -7.74 -20.16 -13.98
N SER A 261 -8.21 -21.06 -13.14
CA SER A 261 -8.56 -22.43 -13.56
C SER A 261 -9.90 -22.83 -12.93
N GLY A 262 -11.01 -22.43 -13.55
CA GLY A 262 -12.33 -22.53 -12.95
C GLY A 262 -12.41 -21.65 -11.71
N ASP A 263 -12.77 -22.24 -10.56
CA ASP A 263 -12.81 -21.55 -9.26
C ASP A 263 -11.43 -21.56 -8.55
N TYR A 264 -10.40 -22.13 -9.17
CA TYR A 264 -9.06 -22.31 -8.59
C TYR A 264 -7.99 -21.50 -9.31
N VAL A 265 -6.75 -21.62 -8.82
CA VAL A 265 -5.60 -20.89 -9.35
C VAL A 265 -4.61 -21.84 -9.98
N ARG A 266 -4.13 -21.49 -11.17
CA ARG A 266 -3.03 -22.16 -11.85
C ARG A 266 -1.78 -21.32 -11.75
N LEU A 267 -0.72 -21.92 -11.24
CA LEU A 267 0.61 -21.33 -11.13
C LEU A 267 1.52 -22.01 -12.13
N THR A 268 2.15 -21.24 -13.02
CA THR A 268 3.02 -21.78 -14.06
C THR A 268 4.44 -21.26 -13.93
N TRP A 269 5.38 -22.16 -13.65
CA TRP A 269 6.80 -21.86 -13.60
C TRP A 269 7.47 -22.15 -14.94
N THR A 270 8.56 -21.43 -15.20
CA THR A 270 9.44 -21.71 -16.34
C THR A 270 10.71 -22.42 -15.85
N TRP A 271 10.91 -23.67 -16.27
CA TRP A 271 12.13 -24.42 -16.02
C TRP A 271 12.92 -24.59 -17.32
N VAL A 272 14.24 -24.35 -17.29
CA VAL A 272 15.09 -24.50 -18.48
C VAL A 272 15.74 -25.87 -18.46
N ALA A 273 15.47 -26.67 -19.49
CA ALA A 273 16.05 -28.00 -19.64
C ALA A 273 17.57 -27.92 -19.86
N THR A 274 18.30 -28.88 -19.29
CA THR A 274 19.77 -28.93 -19.42
C THR A 274 20.24 -29.69 -20.66
N THR A 275 19.37 -30.52 -21.23
CA THR A 275 19.63 -31.34 -22.41
C THR A 275 18.45 -31.28 -23.36
N SER A 276 18.72 -31.40 -24.66
CA SER A 276 17.69 -31.51 -25.70
C SER A 276 17.39 -32.98 -26.00
N GLY A 277 16.18 -33.23 -26.49
CA GLY A 277 15.65 -34.57 -26.75
C GLY A 277 14.73 -35.09 -25.64
N GLU A 278 14.17 -36.27 -25.87
CA GLU A 278 13.26 -36.93 -24.94
C GLU A 278 13.98 -37.24 -23.62
N GLN A 279 13.42 -36.75 -22.51
CA GLN A 279 13.90 -37.04 -21.17
C GLN A 279 12.73 -37.14 -20.19
N GLU A 280 12.90 -38.01 -19.20
CA GLU A 280 11.97 -38.14 -18.08
C GLU A 280 12.37 -37.17 -16.98
N ILE A 281 11.40 -36.41 -16.47
CA ILE A 281 11.56 -35.51 -15.33
C ILE A 281 10.63 -35.93 -14.20
N SER A 282 11.11 -35.80 -12.96
CA SER A 282 10.28 -35.92 -11.77
C SER A 282 9.91 -34.53 -11.27
N VAL A 283 8.62 -34.27 -11.14
CA VAL A 283 8.07 -33.00 -10.65
C VAL A 283 7.42 -33.24 -9.30
N GLU A 284 7.89 -32.54 -8.28
CA GLU A 284 7.38 -32.56 -6.92
C GLU A 284 6.77 -31.20 -6.59
N ALA A 285 5.56 -31.23 -6.05
CA ALA A 285 4.82 -30.07 -5.56
C ALA A 285 4.65 -30.19 -4.05
N SER A 286 4.89 -29.11 -3.32
CA SER A 286 4.72 -29.08 -1.86
C SER A 286 4.10 -27.79 -1.38
N ILE A 287 3.23 -27.89 -0.39
CA ILE A 287 2.55 -26.77 0.26
C ILE A 287 2.55 -26.93 1.78
N GLN A 288 2.71 -25.82 2.48
CA GLN A 288 2.49 -25.69 3.92
C GLN A 288 1.62 -24.46 4.13
N ILE A 289 0.41 -24.66 4.65
CA ILE A 289 -0.56 -23.56 4.81
C ILE A 289 -0.12 -22.64 5.95
N GLN A 290 0.15 -23.21 7.12
CA GLN A 290 0.54 -22.46 8.32
C GLN A 290 1.88 -22.91 8.87
N SER A 291 2.62 -21.97 9.45
CA SER A 291 3.85 -22.28 10.18
C SER A 291 3.56 -23.27 11.32
N GLY A 292 4.43 -24.28 11.49
CA GLY A 292 4.25 -25.32 12.52
C GLY A 292 3.36 -26.50 12.12
N THR A 293 2.63 -26.42 10.99
CA THR A 293 1.88 -27.56 10.44
C THR A 293 2.75 -28.45 9.54
N PRO A 294 2.40 -29.73 9.29
CA PRO A 294 3.14 -30.58 8.37
C PRO A 294 3.15 -30.04 6.93
N VAL A 295 4.29 -30.12 6.25
CA VAL A 295 4.37 -29.85 4.80
C VAL A 295 3.71 -31.01 4.05
N GLN A 296 2.73 -30.69 3.23
CA GLN A 296 2.07 -31.64 2.34
C GLN A 296 2.80 -31.65 1.00
N SER A 297 3.05 -32.82 0.43
CA SER A 297 3.80 -32.94 -0.83
C SER A 297 3.38 -34.14 -1.64
N GLY A 298 3.54 -34.03 -2.96
CA GLY A 298 3.25 -35.07 -3.93
C GLY A 298 4.22 -34.99 -5.10
N LEU A 299 4.46 -36.12 -5.77
CA LEU A 299 5.35 -36.16 -6.93
C LEU A 299 4.77 -37.02 -8.05
N THR A 300 5.04 -36.61 -9.29
CA THR A 300 4.77 -37.41 -10.49
C THR A 300 5.95 -37.33 -11.46
N THR A 301 5.91 -38.13 -12.52
CA THR A 301 6.93 -38.20 -13.57
C THR A 301 6.33 -37.89 -14.93
N PHE A 302 6.96 -36.98 -15.67
CA PHE A 302 6.56 -36.62 -17.03
C PHE A 302 7.67 -36.92 -18.03
N ILE A 303 7.29 -37.21 -19.27
CA ILE A 303 8.22 -37.30 -20.40
C ILE A 303 8.11 -35.99 -21.18
N ILE A 304 9.21 -35.25 -21.26
CA ILE A 304 9.30 -33.99 -22.01
C ILE A 304 10.26 -34.13 -23.20
N GLN A 305 10.09 -33.28 -24.21
CA GLN A 305 10.96 -33.27 -25.39
C GLN A 305 11.42 -31.85 -25.76
N PRO A 306 12.24 -31.20 -24.91
CA PRO A 306 12.83 -29.90 -25.23
C PRO A 306 13.78 -29.99 -26.42
N PHE A 307 13.88 -28.91 -27.18
CA PHE A 307 14.77 -28.82 -28.34
C PHE A 307 15.52 -27.49 -28.34
N ASP A 308 16.82 -27.56 -28.66
CA ASP A 308 17.65 -26.35 -28.78
C ASP A 308 17.41 -25.71 -30.15
N ASP A 309 16.70 -24.60 -30.16
CA ASP A 309 16.36 -23.82 -31.35
C ASP A 309 17.40 -22.71 -31.65
N GLY A 310 18.44 -22.58 -30.82
CA GLY A 310 19.46 -21.55 -30.92
C GLY A 310 18.98 -20.14 -30.54
N ASN A 311 17.73 -19.98 -30.08
CA ASN A 311 17.23 -18.72 -29.54
C ASN A 311 17.44 -18.64 -28.03
N GLN A 312 17.72 -17.43 -27.54
CA GLN A 312 17.81 -17.16 -26.10
C GLN A 312 16.42 -16.95 -25.54
N GLY A 313 15.71 -18.04 -25.18
CA GLY A 313 14.51 -18.06 -24.33
C GLY A 313 13.33 -17.17 -24.77
N SER A 314 12.11 -17.69 -24.68
CA SER A 314 10.94 -16.89 -25.07
C SER A 314 10.67 -15.73 -24.11
N GLY A 315 11.25 -15.76 -22.90
CA GLY A 315 11.09 -14.73 -21.87
C GLY A 315 10.25 -15.19 -20.68
N GLY A 316 9.80 -16.44 -20.67
CA GLY A 316 8.93 -17.01 -19.65
C GLY A 316 7.60 -17.47 -20.26
N PHE A 317 6.75 -18.04 -19.41
CA PHE A 317 5.44 -18.52 -19.83
C PHE A 317 4.57 -17.36 -20.34
N TYR A 318 3.86 -17.62 -21.45
CA TYR A 318 2.86 -16.72 -22.03
C TYR A 318 1.52 -17.46 -22.03
N PRO A 319 0.55 -17.08 -21.18
CA PRO A 319 -0.72 -17.78 -21.09
C PRO A 319 -1.60 -17.46 -22.29
N THR A 320 -2.41 -18.43 -22.69
CA THR A 320 -3.45 -18.27 -23.72
C THR A 320 -4.69 -17.57 -23.19
N GLU A 321 -4.85 -17.54 -21.86
CA GLU A 321 -5.94 -16.89 -21.14
C GLU A 321 -5.42 -15.66 -20.36
N GLU A 322 -6.33 -14.79 -19.95
CA GLU A 322 -5.97 -13.60 -19.19
C GLU A 322 -5.30 -13.98 -17.85
N PRO A 323 -4.10 -13.44 -17.56
CA PRO A 323 -3.44 -13.66 -16.27
C PRO A 323 -4.21 -12.98 -15.15
N LEU A 324 -4.06 -13.50 -13.94
CA LEU A 324 -4.65 -12.89 -12.75
C LEU A 324 -3.93 -11.59 -12.40
N ARG A 325 -4.71 -10.66 -11.84
CA ARG A 325 -4.28 -9.31 -11.44
C ARG A 325 -3.63 -9.26 -10.06
N SER A 326 -3.80 -10.32 -9.29
CA SER A 326 -3.24 -10.53 -7.97
C SER A 326 -3.05 -12.03 -7.77
N ASP A 327 -2.06 -12.38 -6.98
CA ASP A 327 -1.85 -13.72 -6.45
C ASP A 327 -2.64 -13.96 -5.15
N GLY A 328 -3.24 -12.91 -4.57
CA GLY A 328 -3.93 -12.89 -3.28
C GLY A 328 -3.20 -12.06 -2.20
N ALA A 329 -1.92 -11.75 -2.38
CA ALA A 329 -1.16 -10.89 -1.48
C ALA A 329 -1.25 -9.41 -1.90
N GLY A 330 -1.28 -9.18 -3.21
CA GLY A 330 -1.34 -7.84 -3.81
C GLY A 330 0.04 -7.20 -3.95
N SER A 331 0.22 -6.45 -5.04
CA SER A 331 1.50 -5.85 -5.40
C SER A 331 1.73 -4.52 -4.66
N HIS A 332 2.98 -4.05 -4.61
CA HIS A 332 3.31 -2.73 -4.07
C HIS A 332 3.25 -1.66 -5.18
N LEU A 333 2.58 -0.54 -4.93
CA LEU A 333 2.45 0.57 -5.88
C LEU A 333 3.30 1.78 -5.45
N ILE A 334 4.00 2.41 -6.39
CA ILE A 334 4.68 3.69 -6.10
C ILE A 334 4.03 4.80 -6.92
N VAL A 335 3.54 5.82 -6.23
CA VAL A 335 2.86 6.99 -6.81
C VAL A 335 3.73 8.22 -6.64
N LYS A 336 4.14 8.82 -7.76
CA LYS A 336 4.82 10.12 -7.79
C LYS A 336 3.94 11.12 -8.49
N MET A 337 3.78 12.28 -7.91
CA MET A 337 2.86 13.29 -8.41
C MET A 337 3.51 14.66 -8.35
N GLU A 338 3.67 15.28 -9.50
CA GLU A 338 4.14 16.65 -9.62
C GLU A 338 2.95 17.53 -10.02
N MET A 339 2.70 18.59 -9.26
CA MET A 339 1.64 19.55 -9.55
C MET A 339 2.23 20.94 -9.73
N ASN A 340 1.74 21.67 -10.73
CA ASN A 340 2.11 23.06 -10.96
C ASN A 340 0.87 23.94 -11.02
N LEU A 341 0.71 24.83 -10.05
CA LEU A 341 -0.34 25.84 -10.04
C LEU A 341 0.21 27.17 -10.55
N SER A 342 -0.28 27.62 -11.70
CA SER A 342 0.15 28.88 -12.29
C SER A 342 -1.02 29.66 -12.90
N THR A 343 -0.75 30.88 -13.36
CA THR A 343 -1.73 31.70 -14.06
C THR A 343 -1.35 31.77 -15.52
N GLU A 344 -2.10 31.07 -16.38
CA GLU A 344 -1.90 31.05 -17.83
C GLU A 344 -3.08 31.72 -18.54
N ASP A 345 -2.78 32.62 -19.47
CA ASP A 345 -3.78 33.35 -20.27
C ASP A 345 -4.91 34.03 -19.44
N GLY A 346 -4.60 34.39 -18.19
CA GLY A 346 -5.54 35.05 -17.27
C GLY A 346 -6.43 34.10 -16.46
N TRP A 347 -6.22 32.79 -16.58
CA TRP A 347 -6.91 31.76 -15.82
C TRP A 347 -5.94 31.11 -14.83
N LEU A 348 -6.45 30.71 -13.66
CA LEU A 348 -5.70 29.89 -12.73
C LEU A 348 -5.74 28.43 -13.20
N THR A 349 -4.59 27.87 -13.54
CA THR A 349 -4.46 26.53 -14.13
C THR A 349 -3.63 25.64 -13.24
N LEU A 350 -4.07 24.39 -13.08
CA LEU A 350 -3.37 23.34 -12.35
C LEU A 350 -2.98 22.23 -13.33
N GLU A 351 -1.68 22.11 -13.57
CA GLU A 351 -1.09 20.99 -14.30
C GLU A 351 -0.72 19.90 -13.29
N ARG A 352 -1.01 18.64 -13.62
CA ARG A 352 -0.60 17.49 -12.81
C ARG A 352 0.08 16.47 -13.70
N ASN A 353 1.21 15.94 -13.24
CA ASN A 353 1.90 14.80 -13.83
C ASN A 353 1.99 13.69 -12.78
N ILE A 354 1.39 12.55 -13.05
CA ILE A 354 1.25 11.45 -12.11
C ILE A 354 1.91 10.23 -12.70
N ASP A 355 2.97 9.75 -12.08
CA ASP A 355 3.65 8.51 -12.44
C ASP A 355 3.25 7.40 -11.47
N LEU A 356 2.59 6.38 -12.00
CA LEU A 356 2.28 5.14 -11.31
C LEU A 356 3.32 4.10 -11.71
N ILE A 357 4.25 3.77 -10.82
CA ILE A 357 5.23 2.70 -11.03
C ILE A 357 4.63 1.40 -10.50
N ILE A 358 4.46 0.46 -11.40
CA ILE A 358 3.66 -0.76 -11.21
C ILE A 358 4.57 -1.96 -11.44
N ASP A 359 4.53 -2.92 -10.52
CA ASP A 359 5.30 -4.16 -10.56
C ASP A 359 4.38 -5.38 -10.33
N GLY A 360 4.95 -6.59 -10.39
CA GLY A 360 4.26 -7.85 -10.06
C GLY A 360 3.18 -8.24 -11.06
N GLU A 361 2.09 -8.79 -10.53
CA GLU A 361 0.98 -9.40 -11.27
C GLU A 361 0.27 -8.36 -12.14
N ILE A 362 0.04 -7.14 -11.62
CA ILE A 362 -0.56 -6.07 -12.41
C ILE A 362 0.36 -5.64 -13.55
N ALA A 363 1.67 -5.56 -13.33
CA ALA A 363 2.60 -5.21 -14.41
C ALA A 363 2.55 -6.26 -15.53
N TYR A 364 2.54 -7.55 -15.17
CA TYR A 364 2.39 -8.64 -16.13
C TYR A 364 1.05 -8.58 -16.86
N TRP A 365 -0.06 -8.39 -16.12
CA TRP A 365 -1.41 -8.27 -16.66
C TRP A 365 -1.56 -7.10 -17.65
N MET A 366 -1.02 -5.92 -17.32
CA MET A 366 -1.03 -4.76 -18.22
C MET A 366 -0.21 -5.02 -19.49
N ARG A 367 0.95 -5.69 -19.37
CA ARG A 367 1.80 -6.05 -20.51
C ARG A 367 1.12 -7.05 -21.43
N TRP A 368 0.54 -8.10 -20.86
CA TRP A 368 -0.23 -9.10 -21.59
C TRP A 368 -1.46 -8.48 -22.25
N GLY A 369 -2.16 -7.57 -21.55
CA GLY A 369 -3.31 -6.84 -22.08
C GLY A 369 -2.97 -5.96 -23.28
N MET A 370 -1.81 -5.28 -23.27
CA MET A 370 -1.34 -4.49 -24.42
C MET A 370 -1.08 -5.35 -25.66
N ASP A 371 -0.43 -6.51 -25.49
CA ASP A 371 -0.14 -7.51 -26.55
C ASP A 371 -1.41 -8.26 -27.03
N ASN A 372 -2.57 -8.00 -26.40
CA ASN A 372 -3.88 -8.56 -26.74
C ASN A 372 -4.93 -7.48 -27.09
N ILE A 373 -4.51 -6.24 -27.36
CA ILE A 373 -5.43 -5.13 -27.67
C ILE A 373 -6.33 -5.48 -28.88
N GLY A 374 -7.64 -5.26 -28.70
CA GLY A 374 -8.62 -5.52 -29.75
C GLY A 374 -8.86 -6.99 -30.05
N SER A 375 -8.49 -7.89 -29.14
CA SER A 375 -8.88 -9.30 -29.20
C SER A 375 -10.39 -9.46 -29.00
N ASP A 376 -10.99 -10.34 -29.81
CA ASP A 376 -12.42 -10.69 -29.73
C ASP A 376 -12.68 -11.86 -28.77
N ASP A 377 -11.69 -12.25 -27.95
CA ASP A 377 -11.82 -13.36 -27.00
C ASP A 377 -12.91 -13.05 -25.96
N PRO A 378 -14.01 -13.84 -25.91
CA PRO A 378 -15.08 -13.65 -24.95
C PRO A 378 -14.63 -13.89 -23.49
N GLY A 379 -13.51 -14.57 -23.27
CA GLY A 379 -12.91 -14.83 -21.96
C GLY A 379 -12.29 -13.60 -21.30
N LEU A 380 -12.03 -12.53 -22.05
CA LEU A 380 -11.42 -11.30 -21.52
C LEU A 380 -12.34 -10.57 -20.54
N SER A 381 -11.73 -10.11 -19.44
CA SER A 381 -12.34 -9.21 -18.48
C SER A 381 -12.70 -7.87 -19.14
N LEU A 382 -13.70 -7.19 -18.57
CA LEU A 382 -14.17 -5.91 -19.10
C LEU A 382 -13.04 -4.88 -19.29
N PRO A 383 -12.10 -4.69 -18.33
CA PRO A 383 -11.00 -3.74 -18.48
C PRO A 383 -10.13 -3.96 -19.74
N LEU A 384 -9.90 -5.22 -20.16
CA LEU A 384 -9.11 -5.50 -21.38
C LEU A 384 -9.99 -5.48 -22.64
N ARG A 385 -11.21 -6.01 -22.54
CA ARG A 385 -12.12 -6.17 -23.69
C ARG A 385 -12.63 -4.85 -24.28
N ILE A 386 -12.59 -3.75 -23.52
CA ILE A 386 -13.05 -2.43 -23.98
C ILE A 386 -12.13 -1.78 -25.02
N PHE A 387 -10.90 -2.27 -25.17
CA PHE A 387 -9.97 -1.75 -26.18
C PHE A 387 -10.34 -2.24 -27.57
N ASN A 388 -10.43 -1.31 -28.51
CA ASN A 388 -10.58 -1.64 -29.92
C ASN A 388 -9.22 -1.93 -30.54
N SER A 389 -9.20 -2.71 -31.62
CA SER A 389 -7.96 -3.02 -32.34
C SER A 389 -7.23 -1.80 -32.89
N GLY A 390 -7.97 -0.75 -33.29
CA GLY A 390 -7.40 0.44 -33.90
C GLY A 390 -6.47 0.09 -35.06
N MET A 391 -5.19 0.44 -34.92
CA MET A 391 -4.12 0.15 -35.90
C MET A 391 -3.37 -1.18 -35.68
N VAL A 392 -3.66 -1.91 -34.59
CA VAL A 392 -3.01 -3.16 -34.19
C VAL A 392 -3.53 -4.32 -35.06
N ASN A 393 -2.62 -5.00 -35.77
CA ASN A 393 -2.93 -6.12 -36.64
C ASN A 393 -2.67 -7.46 -35.94
N ASP A 394 -3.12 -8.56 -36.56
CA ASP A 394 -2.93 -9.91 -36.01
C ASP A 394 -1.45 -10.33 -35.89
N ASP A 395 -0.56 -9.75 -36.72
CA ASP A 395 0.90 -9.99 -36.64
C ASP A 395 1.55 -9.28 -35.43
N ASP A 396 0.93 -8.20 -34.96
CA ASP A 396 1.40 -7.42 -33.81
C ASP A 396 0.97 -8.11 -32.50
N ARG A 397 -0.18 -8.80 -32.48
CA ARG A 397 -0.74 -9.44 -31.28
C ARG A 397 -0.12 -10.78 -30.96
N GLN A 398 -0.12 -11.10 -29.67
CA GLN A 398 0.30 -12.41 -29.15
C GLN A 398 1.70 -12.83 -29.63
N ASN A 399 2.52 -11.86 -30.00
CA ASN A 399 3.88 -12.08 -30.45
C ASN A 399 4.86 -12.03 -29.26
N ARG A 400 4.33 -11.85 -28.03
CA ARG A 400 5.01 -11.80 -26.74
C ARG A 400 5.88 -10.55 -26.56
N MET A 401 5.69 -9.54 -27.41
CA MET A 401 6.44 -8.30 -27.42
C MET A 401 5.48 -7.13 -27.54
N ILE A 402 5.59 -6.15 -26.65
CA ILE A 402 4.77 -4.95 -26.74
C ILE A 402 5.34 -4.06 -27.83
N ASP A 403 4.64 -4.02 -28.96
CA ASP A 403 5.02 -3.22 -30.10
C ASP A 403 4.65 -1.75 -29.91
N ASP A 404 5.36 -0.86 -30.61
CA ASP A 404 5.10 0.57 -30.47
C ASP A 404 3.69 0.95 -30.95
N VAL A 405 3.10 0.17 -31.87
CA VAL A 405 1.71 0.36 -32.33
C VAL A 405 0.71 0.07 -31.22
N GLU A 406 0.89 -1.04 -30.49
CA GLU A 406 0.02 -1.44 -29.38
C GLU A 406 0.09 -0.44 -28.22
N ARG A 407 1.32 -0.04 -27.84
CA ARG A 407 1.51 0.98 -26.81
C ARG A 407 0.82 2.30 -27.19
N ASN A 408 1.02 2.77 -28.42
CA ASN A 408 0.42 4.03 -28.87
C ASN A 408 -1.12 3.94 -28.92
N GLU A 409 -1.66 2.78 -29.30
CA GLU A 409 -3.10 2.54 -29.32
C GLU A 409 -3.69 2.50 -27.90
N PHE A 410 -3.00 1.84 -26.97
CA PHE A 410 -3.32 1.86 -25.54
C PHE A 410 -3.39 3.30 -25.01
N GLU A 411 -2.31 4.07 -25.18
CA GLU A 411 -2.21 5.46 -24.73
C GLU A 411 -3.33 6.35 -25.30
N SER A 412 -3.64 6.16 -26.58
CA SER A 412 -4.69 6.94 -27.27
C SER A 412 -6.10 6.61 -26.77
N GLN A 413 -6.41 5.33 -26.53
CA GLN A 413 -7.74 4.92 -26.09
C GLN A 413 -7.98 5.15 -24.60
N MET A 414 -6.92 5.11 -23.78
CA MET A 414 -6.99 5.36 -22.34
C MET A 414 -7.65 6.70 -21.98
N VAL A 415 -7.55 7.72 -22.84
CA VAL A 415 -8.25 9.01 -22.66
C VAL A 415 -9.75 8.84 -22.36
N ASN A 416 -10.40 7.84 -22.98
CA ASN A 416 -11.83 7.56 -22.77
C ASN A 416 -12.06 6.32 -21.90
N LEU A 417 -11.12 5.37 -21.88
CA LEU A 417 -11.28 4.07 -21.25
C LEU A 417 -10.73 4.02 -19.81
N ALA A 418 -9.89 4.98 -19.42
CA ALA A 418 -9.23 4.99 -18.11
C ALA A 418 -10.17 4.90 -16.92
N PRO A 419 -11.39 5.49 -16.90
CA PRO A 419 -12.32 5.30 -15.78
C PRO A 419 -12.63 3.83 -15.51
N THR A 420 -12.88 3.05 -16.56
CA THR A 420 -13.16 1.61 -16.43
C THR A 420 -11.88 0.82 -16.22
N TYR A 421 -10.84 1.10 -17.00
CA TYR A 421 -9.58 0.36 -16.92
C TYR A 421 -8.91 0.48 -15.55
N MET A 422 -8.81 1.69 -15.02
CA MET A 422 -8.16 1.94 -13.74
C MET A 422 -9.05 1.53 -12.56
N ASN A 423 -10.35 1.83 -12.59
CA ASN A 423 -11.25 1.50 -11.47
C ASN A 423 -11.50 0.00 -11.38
N ASP A 424 -11.97 -0.63 -12.47
CA ASP A 424 -12.36 -2.04 -12.47
C ASP A 424 -11.16 -2.99 -12.68
N GLY A 425 -10.15 -2.54 -13.43
CA GLY A 425 -8.95 -3.31 -13.73
C GLY A 425 -7.90 -3.21 -12.63
N MET A 426 -7.56 -1.99 -12.21
CA MET A 426 -6.46 -1.72 -11.29
C MET A 426 -6.91 -1.35 -9.87
N ALA A 427 -8.20 -1.27 -9.57
CA ALA A 427 -8.71 -0.76 -8.28
C ALA A 427 -8.20 0.65 -7.91
N ILE A 428 -8.00 1.51 -8.92
CA ILE A 428 -7.62 2.93 -8.76
C ILE A 428 -8.73 3.83 -9.29
N GLU A 429 -9.29 4.66 -8.41
CA GLU A 429 -10.30 5.67 -8.74
C GLU A 429 -9.63 6.91 -9.35
N LEU A 430 -9.64 6.99 -10.69
CA LEU A 430 -8.97 8.05 -11.43
C LEU A 430 -9.43 9.46 -11.01
N GLU A 431 -10.72 9.68 -10.81
CA GLU A 431 -11.26 11.00 -10.42
C GLU A 431 -10.78 11.44 -9.03
N GLU A 432 -10.58 10.47 -8.12
CA GLU A 432 -10.05 10.75 -6.78
C GLU A 432 -8.53 10.95 -6.78
N LEU A 433 -7.82 10.28 -7.70
CA LEU A 433 -6.39 10.46 -7.94
C LEU A 433 -6.05 11.84 -8.56
N ILE A 434 -6.90 12.34 -9.47
CA ILE A 434 -6.69 13.66 -10.10
C ILE A 434 -7.40 14.80 -9.36
N GLY A 435 -8.38 14.48 -8.51
CA GLY A 435 -9.13 15.44 -7.69
C GLY A 435 -10.22 16.21 -8.43
N SER A 436 -10.62 15.79 -9.62
CA SER A 436 -11.65 16.43 -10.44
C SER A 436 -12.29 15.44 -11.42
N ASN A 437 -13.46 15.79 -11.95
CA ASN A 437 -14.09 14.97 -12.99
C ASN A 437 -13.33 15.13 -14.30
N ILE A 438 -13.23 14.06 -15.08
CA ILE A 438 -12.51 14.07 -16.36
C ILE A 438 -13.13 15.08 -17.35
N GLN A 439 -14.43 15.31 -17.26
CA GLN A 439 -15.16 16.28 -18.10
C GLN A 439 -14.80 17.74 -17.80
N ASP A 440 -14.25 18.01 -16.62
CA ASP A 440 -13.84 19.35 -16.19
C ASP A 440 -12.38 19.67 -16.58
N LEU A 441 -11.64 18.69 -17.13
CA LEU A 441 -10.27 18.86 -17.60
C LEU A 441 -10.21 19.48 -18.99
N GLU A 442 -9.27 20.39 -19.19
CA GLU A 442 -8.94 20.91 -20.52
C GLU A 442 -8.14 19.90 -21.35
N ARG A 443 -7.29 19.12 -20.67
CA ARG A 443 -6.47 18.07 -21.31
C ARG A 443 -6.22 16.94 -20.34
N ILE A 444 -6.25 15.72 -20.86
CA ILE A 444 -5.75 14.50 -20.23
C ILE A 444 -4.97 13.70 -21.27
N SER A 445 -3.83 13.15 -20.88
CA SER A 445 -3.04 12.24 -21.73
C SER A 445 -2.41 11.15 -20.88
N PHE A 446 -2.22 9.99 -21.49
CA PHE A 446 -1.61 8.81 -20.87
C PHE A 446 -0.32 8.46 -21.63
N ASN A 447 0.69 8.01 -20.91
CA ASN A 447 1.92 7.46 -21.49
C ASN A 447 2.36 6.22 -20.73
N VAL A 448 2.88 5.22 -21.44
CA VAL A 448 3.39 3.98 -20.85
C VAL A 448 4.89 3.85 -21.10
N ASN A 449 5.66 3.75 -20.03
CA ASN A 449 7.08 3.45 -20.09
C ASN A 449 7.34 2.01 -19.67
N LEU A 450 7.80 1.19 -20.60
CA LEU A 450 8.11 -0.24 -20.39
C LEU A 450 9.46 -0.48 -19.69
N GLN A 451 10.14 0.58 -19.24
CA GLN A 451 11.43 0.53 -18.53
C GLN A 451 12.54 -0.24 -19.25
N GLY A 452 12.53 -0.19 -20.59
CA GLY A 452 13.53 -0.84 -21.43
C GLY A 452 13.27 -2.33 -21.73
N GLN A 453 12.21 -2.91 -21.18
CA GLN A 453 11.81 -4.29 -21.46
C GLN A 453 10.54 -4.35 -22.30
N LYS A 454 10.64 -4.78 -23.56
CA LYS A 454 9.48 -4.91 -24.45
C LYS A 454 8.78 -6.27 -24.36
N LYS A 455 9.48 -7.32 -23.89
CA LYS A 455 8.88 -8.65 -23.73
C LYS A 455 7.74 -8.63 -22.71
N VAL A 456 6.69 -9.41 -22.95
CA VAL A 456 5.62 -9.68 -21.98
C VAL A 456 6.20 -10.59 -20.88
N THR A 457 6.66 -9.96 -19.80
CA THR A 457 7.37 -10.56 -18.67
C THR A 457 6.99 -9.82 -17.39
N PRO A 458 7.16 -10.41 -16.20
CA PRO A 458 6.85 -9.75 -14.93
C PRO A 458 7.94 -8.73 -14.60
N HIS A 459 8.02 -7.68 -15.41
CA HIS A 459 8.96 -6.58 -15.27
C HIS A 459 8.16 -5.29 -15.01
N PRO A 460 8.63 -4.41 -14.10
CA PRO A 460 7.92 -3.18 -13.79
C PRO A 460 7.68 -2.30 -15.03
N LEU A 461 6.62 -1.50 -14.99
CA LEU A 461 6.31 -0.46 -15.96
C LEU A 461 5.86 0.81 -15.24
N THR A 462 5.86 1.93 -15.96
CA THR A 462 5.34 3.21 -15.44
C THR A 462 4.21 3.70 -16.31
N LEU A 463 3.04 3.94 -15.71
CA LEU A 463 1.90 4.62 -16.33
C LEU A 463 1.90 6.07 -15.89
N SER A 464 2.15 6.98 -16.84
CA SER A 464 2.17 8.43 -16.61
C SER A 464 0.86 9.05 -17.07
N ILE A 465 0.26 9.88 -16.22
CA ILE A 465 -0.99 10.62 -16.48
C ILE A 465 -0.69 12.10 -16.38
N SER A 466 -0.92 12.84 -17.46
CA SER A 466 -0.78 14.30 -17.46
C SER A 466 -2.14 14.97 -17.63
N THR A 467 -2.49 15.86 -16.72
CA THR A 467 -3.76 16.61 -16.75
C THR A 467 -3.53 18.12 -16.71
N LEU A 468 -4.45 18.86 -17.31
CA LEU A 468 -4.53 20.31 -17.20
C LEU A 468 -5.98 20.71 -16.86
N GLU A 469 -6.14 21.45 -15.78
CA GLU A 469 -7.44 21.88 -15.26
C GLU A 469 -7.47 23.40 -15.03
N ILE A 470 -8.59 24.05 -15.36
CA ILE A 470 -8.85 25.43 -14.94
C ILE A 470 -9.53 25.40 -13.58
N VAL A 471 -8.82 25.87 -12.55
CA VAL A 471 -9.29 25.79 -11.17
C VAL A 471 -10.10 27.03 -10.80
N LYS A 472 -11.15 26.84 -10.02
CA LYS A 472 -11.93 27.96 -9.48
C LYS A 472 -11.12 28.70 -8.41
N GLU A 473 -11.00 30.00 -8.58
CA GLU A 473 -10.31 30.85 -7.62
C GLU A 473 -11.11 31.03 -6.33
N ASN A 474 -10.38 31.02 -5.21
CA ASN A 474 -10.91 31.34 -3.89
C ASN A 474 -12.05 30.42 -3.41
N GLU A 475 -12.09 29.20 -3.93
CA GLU A 475 -12.95 28.14 -3.44
C GLU A 475 -12.08 27.06 -2.82
N LYS A 476 -12.51 26.51 -1.67
CA LYS A 476 -11.79 25.42 -1.04
C LYS A 476 -12.11 24.14 -1.81
N THR A 477 -11.09 23.48 -2.33
CA THR A 477 -11.23 22.27 -3.14
C THR A 477 -10.39 21.14 -2.55
N VAL A 478 -10.87 19.90 -2.74
CA VAL A 478 -10.07 18.70 -2.49
C VAL A 478 -9.23 18.49 -3.74
N ILE A 479 -7.91 18.47 -3.59
CA ILE A 479 -6.98 18.32 -4.71
C ILE A 479 -6.62 16.86 -4.93
N LEU A 480 -6.58 16.08 -3.84
CA LEU A 480 -6.30 14.65 -3.84
C LEU A 480 -6.99 14.02 -2.63
N ARG A 481 -7.45 12.78 -2.77
CA ARG A 481 -7.85 11.95 -1.64
C ARG A 481 -7.55 10.48 -1.90
N ASN A 482 -7.91 9.61 -0.96
CA ASN A 482 -7.79 8.17 -1.11
C ASN A 482 -8.35 7.72 -2.47
N PHE A 483 -7.49 7.12 -3.29
CA PHE A 483 -7.82 6.71 -4.66
C PHE A 483 -7.68 5.20 -4.87
N VAL A 484 -7.13 4.47 -3.91
CA VAL A 484 -7.05 3.00 -3.96
C VAL A 484 -8.31 2.43 -3.36
N LYS A 485 -8.96 1.51 -4.08
CA LYS A 485 -10.18 0.85 -3.64
C LYS A 485 -9.84 -0.49 -2.99
N VAL A 486 -10.32 -0.69 -1.77
CA VAL A 486 -10.19 -1.99 -1.07
C VAL A 486 -11.00 -3.04 -1.82
N GLN A 487 -10.39 -4.21 -2.08
CA GLN A 487 -11.01 -5.37 -2.74
C GLN A 487 -10.90 -6.59 -1.81
N PRO A 488 -11.84 -7.57 -1.90
CA PRO A 488 -11.74 -8.82 -1.13
C PRO A 488 -10.43 -9.57 -1.40
N THR A 489 -10.02 -9.64 -2.67
CA THR A 489 -8.69 -10.08 -3.05
C THR A 489 -7.85 -8.84 -3.37
N PRO A 490 -6.86 -8.48 -2.55
CA PRO A 490 -6.15 -7.22 -2.70
C PRO A 490 -5.34 -7.21 -3.99
N ILE A 491 -5.56 -6.21 -4.84
CA ILE A 491 -4.68 -5.91 -5.97
C ILE A 491 -3.40 -5.23 -5.48
N TRP A 492 -3.54 -4.32 -4.52
CA TRP A 492 -2.43 -3.59 -3.91
C TRP A 492 -2.35 -3.97 -2.45
N SER A 493 -1.15 -4.33 -1.97
CA SER A 493 -0.88 -4.60 -0.56
C SER A 493 -0.56 -3.31 0.21
N SER A 494 0.26 -2.45 -0.39
CA SER A 494 0.60 -1.13 0.12
C SER A 494 1.04 -0.21 -1.02
N TYR A 495 1.14 1.09 -0.75
CA TYR A 495 1.70 2.02 -1.70
C TYR A 495 2.50 3.15 -1.06
N ASP A 496 3.55 3.57 -1.78
CA ASP A 496 4.33 4.75 -1.47
C ASP A 496 3.78 5.94 -2.25
N MET A 497 3.70 7.10 -1.59
CA MET A 497 3.21 8.32 -2.23
C MET A 497 4.19 9.46 -1.99
N SER A 498 4.58 10.13 -3.08
CA SER A 498 5.35 11.36 -3.07
C SER A 498 4.70 12.40 -3.96
N ILE A 499 4.30 13.52 -3.37
CA ILE A 499 3.66 14.64 -4.08
C ILE A 499 4.51 15.88 -3.89
N GLU A 500 4.90 16.50 -4.99
CA GLU A 500 5.57 17.79 -5.04
C GLU A 500 4.63 18.79 -5.74
N ILE A 501 4.29 19.88 -5.05
CA ILE A 501 3.40 20.91 -5.58
C ILE A 501 4.12 22.24 -5.59
N ASP A 502 4.29 22.81 -6.77
CA ASP A 502 4.86 24.13 -6.97
C ASP A 502 3.81 25.14 -7.40
N THR A 503 3.94 26.38 -6.95
CA THR A 503 3.10 27.49 -7.41
C THR A 503 3.90 28.60 -8.06
N GLY A 504 3.29 29.29 -9.02
CA GLY A 504 3.85 30.50 -9.61
C GLY A 504 3.85 31.70 -8.66
N MET A 505 4.56 32.77 -9.05
CA MET A 505 4.68 34.00 -8.25
C MET A 505 3.36 34.69 -7.88
N MET A 506 2.32 34.45 -8.69
CA MET A 506 0.98 35.06 -8.58
C MET A 506 -0.11 34.05 -8.20
N ALA A 507 0.25 32.80 -7.99
CA ALA A 507 -0.66 31.72 -7.62
C ALA A 507 -0.28 31.17 -6.25
N SER A 508 -1.28 30.87 -5.42
CA SER A 508 -1.07 30.31 -4.08
C SER A 508 -2.09 29.22 -3.79
N LEU A 509 -1.67 28.23 -3.00
CA LEU A 509 -2.52 27.23 -2.36
C LEU A 509 -2.72 27.62 -0.91
N THR A 510 -3.63 28.57 -0.70
CA THR A 510 -3.94 29.08 0.64
C THR A 510 -4.62 28.02 1.50
N GLY A 511 -4.19 27.93 2.77
CA GLY A 511 -4.82 27.02 3.73
C GLY A 511 -4.64 25.53 3.39
N ALA A 512 -3.59 25.18 2.64
CA ALA A 512 -3.22 23.81 2.35
C ALA A 512 -3.12 22.99 3.64
N SER A 513 -3.84 21.88 3.70
CA SER A 513 -3.79 20.95 4.82
C SER A 513 -4.09 19.53 4.35
N ILE A 514 -3.38 18.57 4.92
CA ILE A 514 -3.70 17.15 4.83
C ILE A 514 -4.38 16.69 6.11
N LYS A 515 -5.37 15.83 5.98
CA LYS A 515 -6.13 15.24 7.09
C LYS A 515 -6.36 13.76 6.83
N GLY A 516 -6.54 13.00 7.90
CA GLY A 516 -6.72 11.56 7.85
C GLY A 516 -5.65 10.88 8.66
N GLU A 517 -4.68 10.29 7.96
CA GLU A 517 -3.60 9.52 8.54
C GLU A 517 -2.48 10.40 9.14
N ASP A 518 -2.05 10.10 10.37
CA ASP A 518 -1.00 10.84 11.08
C ASP A 518 0.42 10.50 10.55
N SER A 519 0.58 9.40 9.80
CA SER A 519 1.86 8.96 9.23
C SER A 519 2.31 9.77 8.01
N ILE A 520 1.46 10.64 7.48
CA ILE A 520 1.76 11.41 6.27
C ILE A 520 2.56 12.67 6.62
N ASP A 521 3.77 12.75 6.10
CA ASP A 521 4.62 13.92 6.26
C ASP A 521 4.14 15.05 5.34
N PHE A 522 3.93 16.23 5.94
CA PHE A 522 3.50 17.44 5.24
C PHE A 522 4.44 18.61 5.50
N SER A 523 4.95 19.20 4.42
CA SER A 523 5.90 20.32 4.44
C SER A 523 5.40 21.41 3.50
N GLN A 524 5.32 22.66 3.99
CA GLN A 524 4.97 23.81 3.16
C GLN A 524 6.02 24.90 3.31
N ARG A 525 6.45 25.45 2.17
CA ARG A 525 7.39 26.57 2.09
C ARG A 525 6.87 27.61 1.12
N ARG A 526 7.09 28.88 1.45
CA ARG A 526 6.75 30.02 0.58
C ARG A 526 7.95 30.92 0.38
N THR A 527 8.21 31.25 -0.87
CA THR A 527 9.20 32.24 -1.28
C THR A 527 8.52 33.34 -2.10
N PRO A 528 9.19 34.48 -2.36
CA PRO A 528 8.64 35.49 -3.27
C PRO A 528 8.44 35.00 -4.71
N PHE A 529 8.99 33.84 -5.07
CA PHE A 529 8.93 33.28 -6.41
C PHE A 529 7.85 32.20 -6.57
N GLY A 530 7.29 31.69 -5.47
CA GLY A 530 6.36 30.58 -5.47
C GLY A 530 6.25 29.89 -4.11
N GLU A 531 5.25 29.02 -3.98
CA GLU A 531 5.10 28.06 -2.88
C GLU A 531 5.57 26.67 -3.35
N SER A 532 6.08 25.89 -2.42
CA SER A 532 6.43 24.49 -2.60
C SER A 532 5.81 23.71 -1.44
N ILE A 533 5.04 22.68 -1.75
CA ILE A 533 4.40 21.76 -0.81
C ILE A 533 4.91 20.36 -1.11
N ASP A 534 5.45 19.70 -0.10
CA ASP A 534 5.91 18.33 -0.16
C ASP A 534 4.99 17.46 0.71
N ILE A 535 4.48 16.38 0.13
CA ILE A 535 3.72 15.36 0.84
C ILE A 535 4.39 14.02 0.57
N SER A 536 4.72 13.28 1.63
CA SER A 536 5.35 11.96 1.49
C SER A 536 4.85 10.98 2.53
N VAL A 537 4.63 9.74 2.10
CA VAL A 537 4.31 8.61 2.98
C VAL A 537 4.82 7.31 2.34
N GLU A 538 5.33 6.43 3.18
CA GLU A 538 5.80 5.10 2.79
C GLU A 538 4.87 4.03 3.38
N ASN A 539 4.64 2.94 2.63
CA ASN A 539 3.83 1.79 3.03
C ASN A 539 2.41 2.15 3.51
N LEU A 540 1.75 3.07 2.80
CA LEU A 540 0.36 3.41 3.11
C LEU A 540 -0.55 2.23 2.76
N LYS A 541 -1.41 1.81 3.69
CA LYS A 541 -2.38 0.73 3.46
C LYS A 541 -3.50 1.21 2.52
N PRO A 542 -4.05 0.34 1.65
CA PRO A 542 -5.21 0.66 0.81
C PRO A 542 -6.45 1.13 1.58
N SER A 543 -6.63 0.69 2.82
CA SER A 543 -7.75 1.10 3.69
C SER A 543 -7.58 2.49 4.31
N ALA A 544 -6.40 3.11 4.20
CA ALA A 544 -6.14 4.40 4.82
C ALA A 544 -6.99 5.50 4.19
N THR A 545 -7.60 6.33 5.05
CA THR A 545 -8.43 7.45 4.61
C THR A 545 -7.68 8.76 4.81
N PHE A 546 -7.42 9.49 3.72
CA PHE A 546 -6.84 10.83 3.77
C PHE A 546 -7.42 11.72 2.67
N TYR A 547 -7.30 13.03 2.87
CA TYR A 547 -7.58 14.02 1.84
C TYR A 547 -6.69 15.25 2.01
N PHE A 548 -6.22 15.75 0.86
CA PHE A 548 -5.49 16.98 0.74
C PHE A 548 -6.42 18.07 0.20
N GLU A 549 -6.63 19.11 1.00
CA GLU A 549 -7.47 20.25 0.65
C GLU A 549 -6.66 21.53 0.66
N ALA A 550 -6.95 22.41 -0.32
CA ALA A 550 -6.38 23.74 -0.36
C ALA A 550 -7.36 24.70 -1.06
N MET A 551 -7.07 25.99 -1.00
CA MET A 551 -7.82 27.02 -1.69
C MET A 551 -6.91 27.68 -2.74
N PRO A 552 -7.01 27.27 -4.01
CA PRO A 552 -6.31 27.91 -5.11
C PRO A 552 -6.69 29.38 -5.22
N SER A 553 -5.72 30.28 -5.30
CA SER A 553 -5.97 31.72 -5.33
C SER A 553 -4.98 32.46 -6.22
N GLY A 554 -5.51 33.28 -7.12
CA GLY A 554 -4.79 34.32 -7.86
C GLY A 554 -4.86 35.70 -7.20
N ASP A 555 -5.45 35.80 -6.00
CA ASP A 555 -5.65 37.10 -5.34
C ASP A 555 -4.31 37.73 -4.96
N TYR A 556 -4.19 39.03 -5.20
CA TYR A 556 -3.00 39.81 -4.83
C TYR A 556 -2.65 39.78 -3.34
N LEU A 557 -3.55 39.40 -2.43
CA LEU A 557 -3.23 39.26 -1.01
C LEU A 557 -2.68 37.89 -0.64
N ASN A 558 -2.98 36.87 -1.45
CA ASN A 558 -2.58 35.49 -1.23
C ASN A 558 -1.33 35.13 -2.04
N ALA A 559 -1.17 35.74 -3.22
CA ALA A 559 -0.05 35.53 -4.11
C ALA A 559 1.32 35.72 -3.40
N PRO A 560 2.28 34.78 -3.60
CA PRO A 560 3.54 34.78 -2.86
C PRO A 560 4.37 36.05 -3.02
N LEU A 561 4.46 36.60 -4.24
CA LEU A 561 5.24 37.81 -4.50
C LEU A 561 4.63 39.03 -3.80
N THR A 562 3.34 39.26 -3.99
CA THR A 562 2.65 40.44 -3.46
C THR A 562 2.57 40.39 -1.94
N LEU A 563 2.27 39.23 -1.34
CA LEU A 563 2.32 39.06 0.11
C LEU A 563 3.72 39.34 0.66
N SER A 564 4.77 38.84 0.00
CA SER A 564 6.15 39.12 0.37
C SER A 564 6.45 40.62 0.30
N THR A 565 6.11 41.29 -0.80
CA THR A 565 6.37 42.73 -0.97
C THR A 565 5.59 43.59 0.02
N ILE A 566 4.32 43.27 0.31
CA ILE A 566 3.51 43.94 1.33
C ILE A 566 4.16 43.75 2.70
N THR A 567 4.58 42.52 3.03
CA THR A 567 5.24 42.23 4.31
C THR A 567 6.54 43.02 4.47
N PHE A 568 7.38 43.06 3.44
CA PHE A 568 8.60 43.87 3.45
C PHE A 568 8.30 45.37 3.57
N ALA A 569 7.27 45.87 2.86
CA ALA A 569 6.85 47.27 2.94
C ALA A 569 6.32 47.63 4.33
N LEU A 570 5.55 46.76 4.97
CA LEU A 570 5.06 46.93 6.33
C LEU A 570 6.20 46.99 7.34
N ILE A 571 7.15 46.04 7.27
CA ILE A 571 8.34 46.01 8.13
C ILE A 571 9.16 47.30 7.93
N ALA A 572 9.49 47.65 6.69
CA ALA A 572 10.26 48.84 6.36
C ALA A 572 9.54 50.12 6.83
N GLY A 573 8.23 50.23 6.60
CA GLY A 573 7.40 51.33 7.04
C GLY A 573 7.37 51.49 8.56
N GLY A 574 7.14 50.40 9.29
CA GLY A 574 7.14 50.37 10.75
C GLY A 574 8.49 50.78 11.35
N ILE A 575 9.59 50.30 10.75
CA ILE A 575 10.95 50.68 11.13
C ILE A 575 11.19 52.17 10.86
N MET A 576 10.90 52.65 9.64
CA MET A 576 11.10 54.06 9.27
C MET A 576 10.32 55.00 10.19
N PHE A 577 9.07 54.66 10.51
CA PHE A 577 8.24 55.43 11.41
C PHE A 577 8.81 55.45 12.84
N SER A 578 9.23 54.29 13.36
CA SER A 578 9.84 54.17 14.68
C SER A 578 11.20 54.89 14.76
N MET A 579 12.01 54.83 13.70
CA MET A 579 13.27 55.57 13.59
C MET A 579 13.05 57.09 13.57
N ARG A 580 11.99 57.56 12.89
CA ARG A 580 11.60 58.96 12.83
C ARG A 580 11.16 59.47 14.21
N LEU A 581 10.38 58.68 14.95
CA LEU A 581 9.94 59.00 16.31
C LEU A 581 11.10 59.05 17.32
N THR A 582 12.13 58.21 17.11
CA THR A 582 13.33 58.14 17.97
C THR A 582 14.49 59.04 17.52
N ARG A 583 14.30 59.98 16.60
CA ARG A 583 15.38 60.85 16.06
C ARG A 583 16.24 61.52 17.15
N ASN A 584 15.62 61.91 18.27
CA ASN A 584 16.29 62.56 19.41
C ASN A 584 16.36 61.68 20.68
N LYS A 585 16.12 60.36 20.55
CA LYS A 585 16.03 59.40 21.66
C LYS A 585 17.11 58.31 21.58
N ARG A 586 17.32 57.57 22.66
CA ARG A 586 18.19 56.37 22.66
C ARG A 586 17.48 55.23 21.93
N ARG A 587 18.21 54.49 21.07
CA ARG A 587 17.66 53.43 20.21
C ARG A 587 18.06 52.00 20.63
N SER A 588 18.70 51.84 21.79
CA SER A 588 19.26 50.54 22.21
C SER A 588 18.21 49.44 22.34
N ALA A 589 17.03 49.73 22.90
CA ALA A 589 15.93 48.77 23.00
C ALA A 589 15.36 48.39 21.62
N LEU A 590 15.17 49.38 20.74
CA LEU A 590 14.66 49.17 19.39
C LEU A 590 15.60 48.28 18.54
N TRP A 591 16.92 48.37 18.74
CA TRP A 591 17.88 47.49 18.06
C TRP A 591 17.76 46.03 18.50
N ILE A 592 17.42 45.75 19.76
CA ILE A 592 17.20 44.39 20.27
C ILE A 592 15.94 43.80 19.64
N GLU A 593 14.88 44.61 19.51
CA GLU A 593 13.59 44.22 18.92
C GLU A 593 13.65 43.98 17.40
N MET A 594 14.77 44.28 16.72
CA MET A 594 14.96 43.91 15.30
C MET A 594 15.03 42.39 15.10
N SER A 595 15.26 41.61 16.17
CA SER A 595 15.14 40.14 16.17
C SER A 595 13.74 39.63 15.81
N LEU A 596 12.70 40.48 15.90
CA LEU A 596 11.34 40.14 15.44
C LEU A 596 11.23 40.08 13.91
N ILE A 597 12.14 40.72 13.15
CA ILE A 597 12.12 40.67 11.69
C ILE A 597 12.31 39.24 11.18
N PRO A 598 13.35 38.48 11.59
CA PRO A 598 13.46 37.05 11.29
C PRO A 598 12.22 36.24 11.62
N ALA A 599 11.51 36.53 12.72
CA ALA A 599 10.29 35.80 13.08
C ALA A 599 9.14 36.04 12.08
N VAL A 600 8.94 37.28 11.64
CA VAL A 600 7.95 37.60 10.58
C VAL A 600 8.33 36.95 9.26
N LEU A 601 9.61 37.01 8.88
CA LEU A 601 10.09 36.38 7.64
C LEU A 601 10.04 34.85 7.70
N LEU A 602 10.26 34.26 8.87
CA LEU A 602 10.10 32.82 9.08
C LEU A 602 8.63 32.40 8.95
N ALA A 603 7.70 33.18 9.53
CA ALA A 603 6.27 32.93 9.35
C ALA A 603 5.85 33.02 7.87
N LEU A 604 6.41 33.98 7.13
CA LEU A 604 6.22 34.05 5.69
C LEU A 604 6.82 32.83 4.98
N PHE A 605 8.04 32.42 5.34
CA PHE A 605 8.75 31.29 4.74
C PHE A 605 8.07 29.93 4.98
N LEU A 606 7.49 29.73 6.16
CA LEU A 606 6.76 28.51 6.52
C LEU A 606 5.33 28.46 5.92
N GLY A 607 4.99 29.35 4.99
CA GLY A 607 3.72 29.29 4.27
C GLY A 607 2.47 29.69 5.07
N TYR A 608 2.62 30.26 6.28
CA TYR A 608 1.46 30.63 7.12
C TYR A 608 0.43 31.51 6.37
N PRO A 609 -0.87 31.40 6.68
CA PRO A 609 -1.90 32.17 6.01
C PRO A 609 -1.62 33.69 6.04
N PRO A 610 -1.99 34.44 4.98
CA PRO A 610 -1.73 35.88 4.88
C PRO A 610 -2.18 36.69 6.09
N PHE A 611 -3.33 36.34 6.67
CA PHE A 611 -3.85 36.96 7.89
C PHE A 611 -2.89 36.79 9.08
N THR A 612 -2.35 35.58 9.28
CA THR A 612 -1.42 35.27 10.36
C THR A 612 -0.10 36.02 10.19
N VAL A 613 0.45 36.03 8.97
CA VAL A 613 1.67 36.80 8.66
C VAL A 613 1.45 38.30 8.91
N GLY A 614 0.32 38.84 8.45
CA GLY A 614 -0.07 40.23 8.69
C GLY A 614 -0.24 40.56 10.16
N ALA A 615 -0.84 39.67 10.96
CA ALA A 615 -1.01 39.83 12.40
C ALA A 615 0.34 39.85 13.13
N ILE A 616 1.25 38.91 12.84
CA ILE A 616 2.60 38.85 13.43
C ILE A 616 3.38 40.12 13.07
N ALA A 617 3.30 40.58 11.81
CA ALA A 617 3.92 41.82 11.37
C ALA A 617 3.34 43.04 12.10
N GLY A 618 2.01 43.14 12.21
CA GLY A 618 1.31 44.22 12.90
C GLY A 618 1.62 44.31 14.40
N ILE A 619 1.69 43.17 15.08
CA ILE A 619 2.11 43.09 16.49
C ILE A 619 3.55 43.57 16.64
N SER A 620 4.46 43.10 15.78
CA SER A 620 5.88 43.50 15.79
C SER A 620 6.04 45.02 15.61
N ILE A 621 5.32 45.61 14.65
CA ILE A 621 5.33 47.06 14.40
C ILE A 621 4.77 47.82 15.60
N SER A 622 3.69 47.32 16.22
CA SER A 622 3.08 47.96 17.40
C SER A 622 4.05 47.99 18.58
N ILE A 623 4.79 46.90 18.82
CA ILE A 623 5.86 46.84 19.82
C ILE A 623 6.92 47.91 19.53
N TRP A 624 7.42 47.98 18.29
CA TRP A 624 8.42 48.99 17.92
C TRP A 624 7.93 50.43 18.14
N ILE A 625 6.66 50.71 17.84
CA ILE A 625 6.05 52.03 18.07
C ILE A 625 5.98 52.34 19.56
N ILE A 626 5.51 51.40 20.39
CA ILE A 626 5.43 51.56 21.85
C ILE A 626 6.83 51.82 22.43
N THR A 627 7.82 51.01 22.04
CA THR A 627 9.21 51.18 22.46
C THR A 627 9.80 52.51 21.99
N ALA A 628 9.49 52.94 20.77
CA ALA A 628 9.89 54.24 20.24
C ALA A 628 9.26 55.41 21.03
N VAL A 629 8.00 55.31 21.46
CA VAL A 629 7.34 56.28 22.34
C VAL A 629 7.97 56.29 23.73
N ALA A 630 8.19 55.13 24.34
CA ALA A 630 8.72 54.99 25.70
C ALA A 630 10.22 55.31 25.84
N SER A 631 10.99 55.29 24.74
CA SER A 631 12.44 55.45 24.80
C SER A 631 12.90 56.81 25.37
N PRO A 632 13.97 56.85 26.20
CA PRO A 632 14.45 58.08 26.84
C PRO A 632 15.17 59.00 25.85
N ARG A 633 15.02 60.32 26.03
CA ARG A 633 15.77 61.34 25.26
C ARG A 633 17.28 61.19 25.51
N ARG A 634 18.11 61.40 24.49
CA ARG A 634 19.57 61.35 24.65
C ARG A 634 20.01 62.50 25.57
N LYS A 635 20.57 62.19 26.74
CA LYS A 635 21.39 63.16 27.49
C LYS A 635 22.62 63.48 26.63
N GLY A 636 22.85 64.77 26.36
CA GLY A 636 24.03 65.23 25.62
C GLY A 636 25.32 64.76 26.31
N ASN A 637 26.40 64.58 25.53
CA ASN A 637 27.69 64.05 25.97
C ASN A 637 28.16 64.68 27.29
N ALA A 638 28.27 63.88 28.35
CA ALA A 638 28.91 64.30 29.58
C ALA A 638 30.44 64.23 29.40
N ALA A 639 31.12 65.27 29.86
CA ALA A 639 32.55 65.52 29.67
C ALA A 639 33.47 64.44 30.29
N VAL A 640 34.63 64.30 29.66
CA VAL A 640 35.76 63.40 29.95
C VAL A 640 36.19 63.43 31.43
N ALA A 641 36.32 62.26 32.06
CA ALA A 641 36.93 62.08 33.39
C ALA A 641 38.41 61.67 33.27
N SER A 642 39.25 62.28 34.09
CA SER A 642 40.73 62.32 34.12
C SER A 642 41.44 61.02 34.53
N GLN A 643 42.58 60.70 33.90
CA GLN A 643 43.50 59.61 34.26
C GLN A 643 44.27 59.90 35.57
N VAL A 644 44.56 58.86 36.36
CA VAL A 644 45.29 58.91 37.66
C VAL A 644 46.78 58.62 37.43
N THR A 645 47.68 59.43 38.01
CA THR A 645 49.15 59.37 37.85
C THR A 645 49.84 58.80 39.10
N TYR A 646 50.72 57.79 38.97
CA TYR A 646 51.50 57.22 40.10
C TYR A 646 52.88 57.89 40.26
N PRO A 647 53.40 58.03 41.50
CA PRO A 647 54.73 58.58 41.76
C PRO A 647 55.87 57.62 41.37
N VAL A 648 57.01 58.18 40.95
CA VAL A 648 58.16 57.44 40.40
C VAL A 648 59.43 57.80 41.17
N ILE A 649 60.26 56.81 41.53
CA ILE A 649 61.57 57.00 42.20
C ILE A 649 62.71 56.48 41.34
N GLU A 650 63.86 57.17 41.33
CA GLU A 650 65.05 56.72 40.60
C GLU A 650 65.92 55.79 41.45
N CYS A 651 66.44 54.72 40.85
CA CYS A 651 67.31 53.78 41.53
C CYS A 651 68.69 54.40 41.86
N PRO A 652 69.17 54.40 43.11
CA PRO A 652 70.47 54.98 43.47
C PRO A 652 71.67 54.30 42.79
N ALA A 653 71.49 53.05 42.33
CA ALA A 653 72.58 52.26 41.75
C ALA A 653 72.69 52.37 40.21
N CYS A 654 71.60 52.68 39.50
CA CYS A 654 71.61 52.74 38.03
C CYS A 654 70.79 53.89 37.43
N GLY A 655 70.20 54.76 38.26
CA GLY A 655 69.40 55.92 37.84
C GLY A 655 68.04 55.59 37.22
N THR A 656 67.70 54.31 37.02
CA THR A 656 66.46 53.94 36.32
C THR A 656 65.22 54.29 37.16
N PRO A 657 64.22 55.00 36.59
CA PRO A 657 62.97 55.32 37.27
C PRO A 657 62.07 54.09 37.46
N ASN A 658 61.52 53.92 38.65
CA ASN A 658 60.62 52.83 39.04
C ASN A 658 59.34 53.42 39.67
N SER A 659 58.16 53.13 39.10
CA SER A 659 56.87 53.62 39.59
C SER A 659 56.38 52.84 40.81
N ILE A 660 55.94 53.53 41.85
CA ILE A 660 55.42 52.91 43.08
C ILE A 660 53.89 52.82 42.96
N THR A 661 53.39 51.60 42.80
CA THR A 661 51.96 51.31 42.64
C THR A 661 51.26 50.91 43.95
N THR A 662 51.98 50.89 45.08
CA THR A 662 51.46 50.49 46.39
C THR A 662 51.91 51.45 47.51
N ASP A 663 51.00 51.71 48.44
CA ASP A 663 51.24 52.55 49.62
C ASP A 663 51.74 51.77 50.84
N GLU A 664 51.88 50.44 50.78
CA GLU A 664 52.42 49.65 51.90
C GLU A 664 53.92 49.92 52.13
N ARG A 665 54.35 50.02 53.40
CA ARG A 665 55.76 50.22 53.80
C ARG A 665 56.10 49.30 55.00
N PRO A 666 57.32 48.72 55.08
CA PRO A 666 58.41 48.81 54.13
C PRO A 666 58.22 47.91 52.90
N PHE A 667 58.24 48.49 51.69
CA PHE A 667 58.08 47.78 50.42
C PHE A 667 59.43 47.52 49.76
N ARG A 668 59.62 46.30 49.25
CA ARG A 668 60.84 45.91 48.52
C ARG A 668 60.48 45.62 47.08
N LEU A 669 60.96 46.44 46.15
CA LEU A 669 60.85 46.16 44.71
C LEU A 669 62.24 45.97 44.09
N PRO A 670 62.44 44.99 43.20
CA PRO A 670 63.64 44.94 42.38
C PRO A 670 63.64 46.12 41.41
N CYS A 671 64.75 46.85 41.31
CA CYS A 671 64.91 47.87 40.30
C CYS A 671 64.88 47.25 38.90
N THR A 672 64.03 47.78 38.01
CA THR A 672 63.91 47.34 36.61
C THR A 672 65.22 47.44 35.80
N GLY A 673 66.14 48.34 36.17
CA GLY A 673 67.39 48.56 35.46
C GLY A 673 68.54 47.63 35.86
N CYS A 674 68.84 47.53 37.16
CA CYS A 674 70.01 46.79 37.67
C CYS A 674 69.66 45.58 38.55
N GLY A 675 68.38 45.29 38.78
CA GLY A 675 67.92 44.15 39.58
C GLY A 675 68.18 44.24 41.08
N ARG A 676 68.86 45.29 41.57
CA ARG A 676 69.04 45.51 43.02
C ARG A 676 67.70 45.81 43.69
N ILE A 677 67.48 45.19 44.85
CA ILE A 677 66.25 45.37 45.63
C ILE A 677 66.27 46.74 46.29
N LEU A 678 65.37 47.62 45.85
CA LEU A 678 65.07 48.91 46.47
C LEU A 678 64.12 48.67 47.63
N LYS A 679 64.56 48.96 48.85
CA LYS A 679 63.71 48.95 50.04
C LYS A 679 63.21 50.38 50.27
N ILE A 680 61.94 50.62 50.00
CA ILE A 680 61.25 51.87 50.35
C ILE A 680 60.75 51.72 51.79
N VAL A 681 61.45 52.39 52.70
CA VAL A 681 60.99 52.65 54.07
C VAL A 681 60.37 54.05 54.06
N ASP A 682 59.29 54.23 54.83
CA ASP A 682 58.41 55.41 54.95
C ASP A 682 58.75 56.67 54.12
#